data_AF-S0ECK9-F1
#
_entry.id   AF-S0ECK9-F1
#
_cell.length_a   1.000
_cell.length_b   1.000
_cell.length_c   1.000
_cell.angle_alpha   90.00
_cell.angle_beta   90.00
_cell.angle_gamma   90.00
#
_symmetry.space_group_name_H-M   'P 1'
#
loop_
_entity.id
_entity.type
_entity.pdbx_description
1 polymer ?
#
loop_
_entity_poly.entity_id
_entity_poly.type
_entity_poly.pdbx_seq_one_letter_code
_entity_poly.pdbx_strand_id
1 'polypeptide(L)'
;MTRLPDNVNLLNEAHENGPDETIEERCFAAALVCLEGHYTQSPPMGPQTAAKVSSMITKTLEKTHTIRKAREAISRNVAIWIWLTRIFAAAIPSLTTRSVGPLSSLNDPEKGVTPQESTALIVMNHATIKEDIATLIKLMHIARNLLVNAEPEVPQDICAAVHFDQMVYQTIILCVNVTSKGYDGEILNENQRLKLGDVTELYKKLLVTSLQQAHNWTAKHDRNKMSFWFDVLFDDDGALSGPEESLGDGSGFRPDVAKRQVQHWLDRNSKLCDTARKLLKDYAQNQASKPPGNLAPIRPLAWNWLPDGSVDVPGDVTNTEDKINPVWKPDETDKFEQDRAYGRVSREVDTWWLNARDPNYEEWLVLMPSVEFAQSRLEHCRNNLVHRYAHSCGTDHSPPPGVVEEEELSEHEHCHHCEHDDHEHDHEHHHDHHHDHHHECDHHHDDHNHDHDHDHDHHHDHDHEDDQECVCQCDHDHDHEHDHHHHHHHDHDHEYAHDYVEDIMDEEDADDDESYGEGPLTGLLTEVPNILDPKQIEALHMIVKSCILDNAGSGLTRAGENLQKTRCRMFLALDCGKSLLREMLVFIAVWEKDEQSLIFQVTTQIVEALHHSALIPYAWNSLRIPKDIISPAQTVLLRLVNHMFRARINNSASQETKDNSRDIKLVHFFLSFFRSRIVPECAALMHLQAQIREENCDPSEFPVDSWDMERAKDGLAQYLDFLTTVAEMLDTRTKLIEWEAIYDLITILTGLEAGVPKKPLIELPKRSPRNDSDGNPMVERPYAATEDGLPPSPPPPPLQEPAHKFPWSGIKGQIFTIIATLLQPPQGQSSPGNPDVQMQMVKYNGIVPLLNCCAYDDHNPYAKERVTICLKWLLDGCEAANNFFRELVNLSPPPNLRPAPGGTTVSTIRVDGIQGEVKVQVRSMDEAALKMILWHK
;
A
#
# COMPACT_ATOMS: atom_id res chain seq x y z
N MET A 1 74.37 10.42 43.42
CA MET A 1 73.65 10.74 44.68
C MET A 1 73.96 12.19 45.03
N THR A 2 73.25 13.13 44.41
CA THR A 2 73.44 14.59 44.53
C THR A 2 72.18 15.29 43.98
N ARG A 3 71.97 16.57 44.30
CA ARG A 3 70.69 17.30 44.09
C ARG A 3 70.84 18.55 43.23
N LEU A 4 69.84 18.77 42.35
CA LEU A 4 69.24 20.07 41.98
C LEU A 4 70.15 21.13 41.28
N PRO A 5 69.60 22.21 40.69
CA PRO A 5 68.19 22.63 40.62
C PRO A 5 67.63 22.77 39.19
N ASP A 6 66.41 23.29 39.11
CA ASP A 6 65.61 23.58 37.92
C ASP A 6 66.24 24.61 36.97
N ASN A 7 65.83 24.56 35.69
CA ASN A 7 65.70 25.79 34.91
C ASN A 7 64.55 25.66 33.89
N VAL A 8 63.64 26.63 33.91
CA VAL A 8 62.50 26.71 32.99
C VAL A 8 62.91 27.57 31.80
N ASN A 9 63.10 26.95 30.62
CA ASN A 9 62.83 27.53 29.29
C ASN A 9 63.37 26.61 28.18
N LEU A 10 62.47 25.91 27.47
CA LEU A 10 62.69 25.46 26.09
C LEU A 10 61.34 25.20 25.38
N LEU A 11 60.44 26.19 25.47
CA LEU A 11 59.33 26.34 24.53
C LEU A 11 59.83 27.13 23.33
N ASN A 12 60.16 26.44 22.23
CA ASN A 12 60.08 26.89 20.82
C ASN A 12 60.91 25.99 19.89
N GLU A 13 60.43 24.77 19.64
CA GLU A 13 60.70 24.05 18.39
C GLU A 13 59.36 23.75 17.71
N ALA A 14 58.77 24.81 17.13
CA ALA A 14 57.63 24.72 16.24
C ALA A 14 58.13 25.05 14.82
N HIS A 15 58.14 24.04 13.93
CA HIS A 15 57.91 24.14 12.47
C HIS A 15 58.30 22.84 11.76
N GLU A 16 57.43 21.82 11.84
CA GLU A 16 57.20 20.91 10.70
C GLU A 16 55.68 20.84 10.47
N ASN A 17 55.24 21.08 9.23
CA ASN A 17 53.86 21.48 8.96
C ASN A 17 52.96 20.28 8.62
N GLY A 18 51.87 20.15 9.37
CA GLY A 18 50.61 19.53 8.96
C GLY A 18 49.45 20.42 9.41
N PRO A 19 48.24 20.30 8.84
CA PRO A 19 47.08 21.11 9.23
C PRO A 19 46.64 20.82 10.68
N ASP A 20 45.77 21.69 11.22
CA ASP A 20 45.27 21.69 12.61
C ASP A 20 44.33 20.51 12.98
N GLU A 21 44.69 19.29 12.59
CA GLU A 21 43.95 18.06 12.89
C GLU A 21 43.87 17.82 14.41
N THR A 22 42.65 17.64 14.94
CA THR A 22 42.39 17.50 16.38
C THR A 22 42.85 16.15 16.94
N ILE A 23 42.92 16.05 18.28
CA ILE A 23 43.22 14.79 18.96
C ILE A 23 42.12 13.75 18.67
N GLU A 24 40.86 14.21 18.60
CA GLU A 24 39.68 13.44 18.22
C GLU A 24 39.82 12.80 16.83
N GLU A 25 40.15 13.59 15.81
CA GLU A 25 40.38 13.11 14.45
C GLU A 25 41.55 12.13 14.38
N ARG A 26 42.73 12.50 14.91
CA ARG A 26 43.92 11.62 14.93
C ARG A 26 43.64 10.27 15.60
N CYS A 27 42.90 10.27 16.71
CA CYS A 27 42.51 9.04 17.39
C CYS A 27 41.55 8.19 16.55
N PHE A 28 40.59 8.81 15.87
CA PHE A 28 39.62 8.07 15.06
C PHE A 28 40.26 7.55 13.77
N ALA A 29 41.02 8.37 13.04
CA ALA A 29 41.77 7.97 11.86
C ALA A 29 42.72 6.80 12.15
N ALA A 30 43.47 6.83 13.25
CA ALA A 30 44.34 5.72 13.65
C ALA A 30 43.57 4.40 13.95
N ALA A 31 42.33 4.49 14.44
CA ALA A 31 41.47 3.32 14.61
C ALA A 31 40.93 2.81 13.27
N LEU A 32 40.55 3.71 12.36
CA LEU A 32 40.04 3.39 11.02
C LEU A 32 41.11 2.73 10.13
N VAL A 33 42.36 3.21 10.16
CA VAL A 33 43.50 2.56 9.47
C VAL A 33 43.64 1.09 9.88
N CYS A 34 43.52 0.80 11.18
CA CYS A 34 43.57 -0.58 11.69
C CYS A 34 42.35 -1.43 11.28
N LEU A 35 41.19 -0.81 11.10
CA LEU A 35 39.96 -1.48 10.68
C LEU A 35 39.97 -1.81 9.18
N GLU A 36 40.44 -0.91 8.32
CA GLU A 36 40.66 -1.22 6.91
C GLU A 36 41.63 -2.40 6.77
N GLY A 37 42.78 -2.35 7.45
CA GLY A 37 43.74 -3.45 7.47
C GLY A 37 43.15 -4.77 7.97
N HIS A 38 42.14 -4.72 8.86
CA HIS A 38 41.41 -5.92 9.28
C HIS A 38 40.49 -6.47 8.18
N TYR A 39 39.57 -5.67 7.65
CA TYR A 39 38.61 -6.15 6.64
C TYR A 39 39.28 -6.52 5.31
N THR A 40 40.37 -5.85 4.94
CA THR A 40 41.21 -6.17 3.76
C THR A 40 42.28 -7.25 4.02
N GLN A 41 42.28 -7.88 5.21
CA GLN A 41 43.25 -8.91 5.63
C GLN A 41 44.73 -8.49 5.50
N SER A 42 45.02 -7.19 5.59
CA SER A 42 46.28 -6.57 5.20
C SER A 42 46.89 -5.61 6.26
N PRO A 43 47.32 -6.09 7.44
CA PRO A 43 47.12 -7.42 8.03
C PRO A 43 45.95 -7.42 9.04
N PRO A 44 45.32 -8.57 9.33
CA PRO A 44 44.27 -8.66 10.33
C PRO A 44 44.74 -8.28 11.74
N MET A 45 43.96 -7.43 12.42
CA MET A 45 44.19 -7.08 13.82
C MET A 45 44.23 -8.32 14.74
N GLY A 46 45.31 -8.47 15.51
CA GLY A 46 45.35 -9.39 16.65
C GLY A 46 44.57 -8.86 17.87
N PRO A 47 44.23 -9.71 18.86
CA PRO A 47 43.29 -9.37 19.93
C PRO A 47 43.64 -8.12 20.77
N GLN A 48 44.94 -7.86 21.01
CA GLN A 48 45.37 -6.66 21.74
C GLN A 48 45.16 -5.37 20.94
N THR A 49 45.21 -5.45 19.61
CA THR A 49 44.94 -4.31 18.71
C THR A 49 43.44 -4.10 18.59
N ALA A 50 42.67 -5.18 18.36
CA ALA A 50 41.21 -5.14 18.32
C ALA A 50 40.61 -4.52 19.61
N ALA A 51 41.08 -4.93 20.79
CA ALA A 51 40.64 -4.35 22.06
C ALA A 51 40.95 -2.84 22.20
N LYS A 52 42.12 -2.38 21.74
CA LYS A 52 42.48 -0.95 21.73
C LYS A 52 41.62 -0.16 20.75
N VAL A 53 41.47 -0.66 19.52
CA VAL A 53 40.66 -0.06 18.46
C VAL A 53 39.20 0.02 18.89
N SER A 54 38.61 -1.04 19.42
CA SER A 54 37.24 -1.04 19.96
C SER A 54 37.07 -0.03 21.10
N SER A 55 38.08 0.17 21.97
CA SER A 55 38.07 1.25 22.97
C SER A 55 38.11 2.65 22.34
N MET A 56 38.89 2.85 21.29
CA MET A 56 38.98 4.12 20.56
C MET A 56 37.68 4.45 19.82
N ILE A 57 37.12 3.49 19.07
CA ILE A 57 35.81 3.62 18.42
C ILE A 57 34.70 3.93 19.43
N THR A 58 34.66 3.24 20.57
CA THR A 58 33.64 3.48 21.61
C THR A 58 33.74 4.90 22.19
N LYS A 59 34.95 5.39 22.45
CA LYS A 59 35.18 6.80 22.88
C LYS A 59 34.82 7.82 21.79
N THR A 60 35.05 7.52 20.52
CA THR A 60 34.62 8.38 19.41
C THR A 60 33.10 8.43 19.29
N LEU A 61 32.41 7.31 19.50
CA LEU A 61 30.94 7.25 19.54
C LEU A 61 30.38 8.11 20.70
N GLU A 62 30.91 7.96 21.91
CA GLU A 62 30.57 8.80 23.07
C GLU A 62 30.78 10.29 22.79
N LYS A 63 31.93 10.67 22.22
CA LYS A 63 32.27 12.06 21.89
C LYS A 63 31.42 12.64 20.75
N THR A 64 31.17 11.90 19.68
CA THR A 64 30.36 12.40 18.54
C THR A 64 28.90 12.58 18.91
N HIS A 65 28.38 11.77 19.83
CA HIS A 65 27.06 11.97 20.43
C HIS A 65 27.02 13.23 21.30
N THR A 66 27.92 13.33 22.29
CA THR A 66 27.81 14.33 23.38
C THR A 66 28.53 15.66 23.14
N ILE A 67 29.63 15.69 22.38
CA ILE A 67 30.50 16.86 22.21
C ILE A 67 30.36 17.42 20.79
N ARG A 68 29.52 18.46 20.64
CA ARG A 68 29.28 19.16 19.37
C ARG A 68 30.57 19.49 18.60
N LYS A 69 31.59 20.06 19.26
CA LYS A 69 32.87 20.42 18.61
C LYS A 69 33.64 19.21 18.04
N ALA A 70 33.63 18.07 18.74
CA ALA A 70 34.31 16.85 18.30
C ALA A 70 33.61 16.27 17.06
N ARG A 71 32.26 16.27 17.07
CA ARG A 71 31.44 15.91 15.92
C ARG A 71 31.71 16.84 14.73
N GLU A 72 31.64 18.16 14.93
CA GLU A 72 31.85 19.15 13.88
C GLU A 72 33.23 19.03 13.21
N ALA A 73 34.30 18.79 13.99
CA ALA A 73 35.64 18.54 13.45
C ALA A 73 35.67 17.26 12.60
N ILE A 74 35.34 16.10 13.20
CA ILE A 74 35.37 14.79 12.53
C ILE A 74 34.51 14.79 11.26
N SER A 75 33.33 15.42 11.30
CA SER A 75 32.38 15.46 10.18
C SER A 75 32.86 16.21 8.94
N ARG A 76 33.82 17.14 9.08
CA ARG A 76 34.40 17.91 7.96
C ARG A 76 35.69 17.29 7.41
N ASN A 77 36.18 16.24 8.05
CA ASN A 77 37.41 15.55 7.65
C ASN A 77 37.12 14.55 6.53
N VAL A 78 37.44 14.92 5.29
CA VAL A 78 37.20 14.10 4.09
C VAL A 78 37.87 12.72 4.19
N ALA A 79 39.08 12.64 4.76
CA ALA A 79 39.80 11.37 4.91
C ALA A 79 39.00 10.36 5.75
N ILE A 80 38.35 10.81 6.82
CA ILE A 80 37.56 9.96 7.72
C ILE A 80 36.36 9.35 6.99
N TRP A 81 35.68 10.11 6.12
CA TRP A 81 34.59 9.59 5.28
C TRP A 81 35.08 8.59 4.22
N ILE A 82 36.25 8.81 3.60
CA ILE A 82 36.86 7.83 2.69
C ILE A 82 37.21 6.53 3.44
N TRP A 83 37.83 6.61 4.63
CA TRP A 83 38.14 5.43 5.44
C TRP A 83 36.88 4.65 5.83
N LEU A 84 35.80 5.34 6.25
CA LEU A 84 34.52 4.70 6.54
C LEU A 84 33.97 3.96 5.31
N THR A 85 34.02 4.59 4.14
CA THR A 85 33.59 3.98 2.87
C THR A 85 34.40 2.72 2.55
N ARG A 86 35.74 2.80 2.59
CA ARG A 86 36.62 1.67 2.28
C ARG A 86 36.49 0.52 3.29
N ILE A 87 36.19 0.81 4.56
CA ILE A 87 35.86 -0.19 5.58
C ILE A 87 34.56 -0.93 5.25
N PHE A 88 33.46 -0.21 4.96
CA PHE A 88 32.20 -0.86 4.62
C PHE A 88 32.27 -1.62 3.29
N ALA A 89 32.94 -1.07 2.27
CA ALA A 89 33.17 -1.74 0.98
C ALA A 89 33.94 -3.06 1.12
N ALA A 90 34.86 -3.17 2.08
CA ALA A 90 35.56 -4.42 2.38
C ALA A 90 34.76 -5.36 3.31
N ALA A 91 33.97 -4.81 4.23
CA ALA A 91 33.22 -5.57 5.21
C ALA A 91 31.94 -6.21 4.64
N ILE A 92 31.22 -5.53 3.74
CA ILE A 92 29.95 -6.00 3.19
C ILE A 92 30.13 -7.34 2.43
N PRO A 93 31.00 -7.48 1.41
CA PRO A 93 31.20 -8.77 0.72
C PRO A 93 31.70 -9.88 1.65
N SER A 94 32.52 -9.52 2.64
CA SER A 94 33.05 -10.43 3.65
C SER A 94 31.95 -10.97 4.58
N LEU A 95 30.95 -10.16 4.91
CA LEU A 95 29.77 -10.58 5.66
C LEU A 95 28.79 -11.36 4.78
N THR A 96 28.50 -10.92 3.55
CA THR A 96 27.66 -11.66 2.59
C THR A 96 28.17 -13.10 2.40
N THR A 97 29.48 -13.26 2.19
CA THR A 97 30.12 -14.58 2.01
C THR A 97 30.03 -15.48 3.26
N ARG A 98 29.93 -14.89 4.46
CA ARG A 98 29.88 -15.62 5.74
C ARG A 98 28.48 -15.82 6.31
N SER A 99 27.48 -15.05 5.85
CA SER A 99 26.09 -15.11 6.34
C SER A 99 25.08 -15.60 5.30
N VAL A 100 25.35 -15.42 4.01
CA VAL A 100 24.48 -15.85 2.92
C VAL A 100 25.21 -16.88 2.05
N GLY A 101 26.23 -16.46 1.30
CA GLY A 101 26.98 -17.32 0.40
C GLY A 101 27.87 -16.51 -0.55
N PRO A 102 28.60 -17.18 -1.47
CA PRO A 102 29.38 -16.51 -2.50
C PRO A 102 28.51 -15.59 -3.36
N LEU A 103 29.01 -14.40 -3.73
CA LEU A 103 28.28 -13.48 -4.62
C LEU A 103 27.90 -14.14 -5.96
N SER A 104 28.75 -15.05 -6.47
CA SER A 104 28.47 -15.85 -7.67
C SER A 104 27.26 -16.79 -7.54
N SER A 105 26.79 -17.06 -6.32
CA SER A 105 25.60 -17.88 -6.01
C SER A 105 24.38 -17.02 -5.63
N LEU A 106 24.50 -15.70 -5.71
CA LEU A 106 23.38 -14.76 -5.63
C LEU A 106 22.97 -14.26 -7.03
N ASN A 107 23.87 -14.39 -8.02
CA ASN A 107 23.66 -14.01 -9.42
C ASN A 107 23.30 -15.20 -10.33
N ASP A 108 22.90 -16.34 -9.75
CA ASP A 108 22.50 -17.57 -10.46
C ASP A 108 21.02 -17.85 -10.12
N PRO A 109 20.05 -17.47 -10.98
CA PRO A 109 18.64 -17.47 -10.63
C PRO A 109 18.09 -18.89 -10.36
N GLU A 110 18.68 -19.94 -10.94
CA GLU A 110 18.33 -21.33 -10.64
C GLU A 110 18.97 -21.87 -9.34
N LYS A 111 19.93 -21.14 -8.74
CA LYS A 111 20.70 -21.57 -7.55
C LYS A 111 20.76 -20.49 -6.47
N GLY A 112 19.65 -19.80 -6.27
CA GLY A 112 19.49 -18.88 -5.14
C GLY A 112 19.81 -19.57 -3.80
N VAL A 113 20.68 -18.95 -3.01
CA VAL A 113 21.13 -19.49 -1.70
C VAL A 113 19.97 -19.91 -0.82
N THR A 114 19.94 -21.18 -0.42
CA THR A 114 18.88 -21.74 0.43
C THR A 114 18.98 -21.20 1.88
N PRO A 115 17.84 -21.10 2.61
CA PRO A 115 17.86 -20.74 4.04
C PRO A 115 18.74 -21.67 4.89
N GLN A 116 18.84 -22.95 4.52
CA GLN A 116 19.64 -23.97 5.19
C GLN A 116 21.15 -23.70 5.03
N GLU A 117 21.61 -23.29 3.85
CA GLU A 117 23.02 -22.91 3.60
C GLU A 117 23.40 -21.64 4.35
N SER A 118 22.55 -20.60 4.29
CA SER A 118 22.71 -19.36 5.07
C SER A 118 22.83 -19.67 6.57
N THR A 119 21.94 -20.52 7.09
CA THR A 119 21.98 -20.97 8.50
C THR A 119 23.31 -21.64 8.84
N ALA A 120 23.78 -22.58 8.00
CA ALA A 120 25.02 -23.31 8.24
C ALA A 120 26.24 -22.38 8.26
N LEU A 121 26.30 -21.41 7.33
CA LEU A 121 27.36 -20.42 7.24
C LEU A 121 27.36 -19.47 8.46
N ILE A 122 26.19 -18.99 8.90
CA ILE A 122 26.06 -18.18 10.13
C ILE A 122 26.51 -18.96 11.35
N VAL A 123 26.06 -20.21 11.53
CA VAL A 123 26.42 -21.05 12.69
C VAL A 123 27.91 -21.36 12.74
N MET A 124 28.56 -21.55 11.58
CA MET A 124 30.00 -21.78 11.44
C MET A 124 30.82 -20.51 11.75
N ASN A 125 30.45 -19.38 11.16
CA ASN A 125 31.21 -18.13 11.24
C ASN A 125 30.82 -17.22 12.43
N HIS A 126 29.77 -17.56 13.18
CA HIS A 126 29.12 -16.80 14.26
C HIS A 126 30.04 -15.83 15.03
N ALA A 127 31.18 -16.31 15.55
CA ALA A 127 32.05 -15.48 16.39
C ALA A 127 32.67 -14.28 15.63
N THR A 128 33.05 -14.45 14.37
CA THR A 128 33.64 -13.37 13.55
C THR A 128 32.57 -12.41 13.06
N ILE A 129 31.44 -12.94 12.57
CA ILE A 129 30.25 -12.15 12.20
C ILE A 129 29.83 -11.24 13.36
N LYS A 130 29.77 -11.81 14.58
CA LYS A 130 29.37 -11.09 15.80
C LYS A 130 30.33 -9.96 16.18
N GLU A 131 31.64 -10.14 16.03
CA GLU A 131 32.65 -9.09 16.30
C GLU A 131 32.64 -7.98 15.24
N ASP A 132 32.50 -8.36 13.97
CA ASP A 132 32.44 -7.44 12.83
C ASP A 132 31.18 -6.55 12.88
N ILE A 133 29.98 -7.14 12.97
CA ILE A 133 28.73 -6.35 12.99
C ILE A 133 28.68 -5.47 14.24
N ALA A 134 29.11 -5.96 15.41
CA ALA A 134 29.20 -5.14 16.63
C ALA A 134 30.19 -3.95 16.49
N THR A 135 31.12 -4.02 15.54
CA THR A 135 32.02 -2.93 15.17
C THR A 135 31.38 -2.01 14.13
N LEU A 136 30.78 -2.55 13.07
CA LEU A 136 30.06 -1.78 12.04
C LEU A 136 28.90 -0.96 12.60
N ILE A 137 28.12 -1.50 13.55
CA ILE A 137 27.05 -0.75 14.25
C ILE A 137 27.61 0.51 14.90
N LYS A 138 28.79 0.44 15.55
CA LYS A 138 29.43 1.60 16.17
C LYS A 138 29.90 2.62 15.13
N LEU A 139 30.45 2.16 14.01
CA LEU A 139 30.85 3.03 12.90
C LEU A 139 29.65 3.72 12.24
N MET A 140 28.56 3.00 12.02
CA MET A 140 27.32 3.54 11.46
C MET A 140 26.65 4.52 12.43
N HIS A 141 26.63 4.24 13.74
CA HIS A 141 26.21 5.24 14.73
C HIS A 141 27.12 6.48 14.75
N ILE A 142 28.43 6.34 14.54
CA ILE A 142 29.32 7.50 14.39
C ILE A 142 28.94 8.30 13.14
N ALA A 143 28.85 7.68 11.96
CA ALA A 143 28.46 8.35 10.71
C ALA A 143 27.09 9.08 10.85
N ARG A 144 26.10 8.40 11.41
CA ARG A 144 24.78 8.96 11.78
C ARG A 144 24.89 10.16 12.68
N ASN A 145 25.80 10.14 13.66
CA ASN A 145 26.06 11.30 14.49
C ASN A 145 26.72 12.43 13.67
N LEU A 146 27.68 12.16 12.78
CA LEU A 146 28.43 13.19 12.03
C LEU A 146 27.55 14.10 11.16
N LEU A 147 26.38 13.65 10.74
CA LEU A 147 25.41 14.46 9.99
C LEU A 147 24.63 15.48 10.87
N VAL A 148 24.63 15.33 12.20
CA VAL A 148 23.84 16.16 13.13
C VAL A 148 24.56 17.46 13.52
N ASN A 149 24.74 18.34 12.54
CA ASN A 149 25.47 19.60 12.64
C ASN A 149 24.59 20.85 12.47
N ALA A 150 25.19 22.04 12.66
CA ALA A 150 24.54 23.32 12.37
C ALA A 150 24.55 23.69 10.87
N GLU A 151 25.52 23.16 10.13
CA GLU A 151 25.61 23.14 8.67
C GLU A 151 25.56 21.64 8.25
N PRO A 152 24.37 21.00 8.23
CA PRO A 152 24.22 19.58 7.90
C PRO A 152 24.57 19.25 6.44
N GLU A 153 24.40 20.21 5.53
CA GLU A 153 24.72 20.07 4.10
C GLU A 153 26.20 19.73 3.87
N VAL A 154 27.12 20.25 4.70
CA VAL A 154 28.56 20.03 4.54
C VAL A 154 28.96 18.55 4.68
N PRO A 155 28.63 17.83 5.77
CA PRO A 155 28.89 16.39 5.84
C PRO A 155 27.94 15.56 4.98
N GLN A 156 26.73 16.02 4.65
CA GLN A 156 25.83 15.33 3.70
C GLN A 156 26.46 15.26 2.29
N ASP A 157 27.02 16.36 1.81
CA ASP A 157 27.73 16.46 0.53
C ASP A 157 29.04 15.67 0.53
N ILE A 158 29.82 15.70 1.62
CA ILE A 158 31.05 14.89 1.71
C ILE A 158 30.71 13.40 1.74
N CYS A 159 29.65 12.99 2.46
CA CYS A 159 29.13 11.63 2.47
C CYS A 159 28.77 11.14 1.06
N ALA A 160 28.07 11.96 0.28
CA ALA A 160 27.73 11.68 -1.12
C ALA A 160 28.97 11.65 -2.04
N ALA A 161 29.87 12.63 -1.90
CA ALA A 161 31.08 12.74 -2.73
C ALA A 161 32.05 11.56 -2.58
N VAL A 162 32.00 10.83 -1.46
CA VAL A 162 32.79 9.59 -1.26
C VAL A 162 31.99 8.31 -1.48
N HIS A 163 30.70 8.39 -1.82
CA HIS A 163 29.77 7.25 -1.93
C HIS A 163 29.57 6.46 -0.62
N PHE A 164 29.60 7.13 0.54
CA PHE A 164 29.28 6.47 1.82
C PHE A 164 27.77 6.21 1.95
N ASP A 165 26.93 7.04 1.34
CA ASP A 165 25.50 6.80 1.14
C ASP A 165 25.24 5.47 0.41
N GLN A 166 25.98 5.19 -0.65
CA GLN A 166 25.89 3.91 -1.37
C GLN A 166 26.35 2.73 -0.49
N MET A 167 27.33 2.92 0.39
CA MET A 167 27.69 1.91 1.39
C MET A 167 26.60 1.72 2.46
N VAL A 168 25.82 2.74 2.79
CA VAL A 168 24.63 2.62 3.65
C VAL A 168 23.53 1.83 2.93
N TYR A 169 23.28 2.12 1.66
CA TYR A 169 22.31 1.38 0.82
C TYR A 169 22.67 -0.11 0.72
N GLN A 170 23.92 -0.42 0.36
CA GLN A 170 24.43 -1.80 0.31
C GLN A 170 24.47 -2.49 1.69
N THR A 171 24.58 -1.73 2.79
CA THR A 171 24.41 -2.28 4.15
C THR A 171 22.94 -2.64 4.44
N ILE A 172 21.98 -1.87 3.95
CA ILE A 172 20.55 -2.17 4.08
C ILE A 172 20.21 -3.44 3.29
N ILE A 173 20.72 -3.60 2.06
CA ILE A 173 20.57 -4.84 1.25
C ILE A 173 21.08 -6.07 2.01
N LEU A 174 22.33 -6.04 2.49
CA LEU A 174 22.89 -7.14 3.28
C LEU A 174 22.07 -7.43 4.55
N CYS A 175 21.61 -6.40 5.25
CA CYS A 175 20.77 -6.56 6.43
C CYS A 175 19.43 -7.23 6.12
N VAL A 176 18.73 -6.79 5.06
CA VAL A 176 17.45 -7.38 4.64
C VAL A 176 17.66 -8.83 4.22
N ASN A 177 18.60 -9.11 3.32
CA ASN A 177 18.81 -10.45 2.75
C ASN A 177 19.26 -11.53 3.77
N VAL A 178 19.72 -11.13 4.96
CA VAL A 178 20.05 -12.04 6.09
C VAL A 178 18.91 -12.13 7.12
N THR A 179 17.89 -11.27 7.06
CA THR A 179 16.84 -11.22 8.08
C THR A 179 15.41 -11.43 7.58
N SER A 180 15.13 -11.28 6.27
CA SER A 180 13.89 -11.76 5.64
C SER A 180 13.90 -13.29 5.45
N LYS A 181 15.07 -13.88 5.17
CA LYS A 181 15.25 -15.33 5.06
C LYS A 181 15.01 -16.02 6.41
N GLY A 182 13.76 -16.39 6.65
CA GLY A 182 13.33 -17.19 7.79
C GLY A 182 14.06 -18.54 7.85
N TYR A 183 14.23 -19.06 9.07
CA TYR A 183 15.02 -20.25 9.33
C TYR A 183 14.18 -21.30 10.04
N ASP A 184 14.15 -22.53 9.50
CA ASP A 184 13.42 -23.65 10.10
C ASP A 184 13.93 -23.93 11.52
N GLY A 185 13.06 -23.65 12.50
CA GLY A 185 13.37 -23.83 13.91
C GLY A 185 13.40 -25.29 14.34
N GLU A 186 12.65 -26.19 13.71
CA GLU A 186 12.47 -27.58 14.15
C GLU A 186 13.71 -28.43 13.86
N ILE A 187 14.38 -28.19 12.73
CA ILE A 187 15.62 -28.88 12.33
C ILE A 187 16.82 -28.48 13.22
N LEU A 188 16.80 -27.28 13.83
CA LEU A 188 17.96 -26.70 14.53
C LEU A 188 18.01 -27.05 16.02
N ASN A 189 19.20 -27.40 16.51
CA ASN A 189 19.42 -27.55 17.96
C ASN A 189 19.51 -26.19 18.67
N GLU A 190 19.23 -26.19 19.97
CA GLU A 190 19.11 -24.96 20.78
C GLU A 190 20.36 -24.05 20.72
N ASN A 191 21.56 -24.62 20.64
CA ASN A 191 22.80 -23.85 20.53
C ASN A 191 23.01 -23.27 19.11
N GLN A 192 22.38 -23.83 18.07
CA GLN A 192 22.30 -23.21 16.74
C GLN A 192 21.29 -22.07 16.75
N ARG A 193 20.08 -22.30 17.29
CA ARG A 193 19.03 -21.28 17.42
C ARG A 193 19.52 -20.03 18.16
N LEU A 194 20.20 -20.21 19.29
CA LEU A 194 20.78 -19.10 20.08
C LEU A 194 21.81 -18.28 19.28
N LYS A 195 22.73 -18.93 18.56
CA LYS A 195 23.71 -18.25 17.68
C LYS A 195 23.04 -17.48 16.54
N LEU A 196 22.00 -18.06 15.96
CA LEU A 196 21.27 -17.51 14.81
C LEU A 196 20.48 -16.28 15.23
N GLY A 197 19.76 -16.36 16.36
CA GLY A 197 19.12 -15.22 17.00
C GLY A 197 20.10 -14.11 17.37
N ASP A 198 21.24 -14.45 17.98
CA ASP A 198 22.33 -13.50 18.31
C ASP A 198 22.82 -12.69 17.09
N VAL A 199 22.91 -13.31 15.92
CA VAL A 199 23.37 -12.68 14.67
C VAL A 199 22.25 -11.91 13.98
N THR A 200 21.04 -12.47 13.90
CA THR A 200 19.83 -11.81 13.38
C THR A 200 19.57 -10.51 14.14
N GLU A 201 19.66 -10.55 15.47
CA GLU A 201 19.51 -9.37 16.33
C GLU A 201 20.61 -8.32 16.15
N LEU A 202 21.78 -8.68 15.62
CA LEU A 202 22.82 -7.73 15.26
C LEU A 202 22.59 -7.14 13.87
N TYR A 203 22.14 -7.92 12.89
CA TYR A 203 21.72 -7.40 11.59
C TYR A 203 20.52 -6.46 11.70
N LYS A 204 19.49 -6.76 12.51
CA LYS A 204 18.38 -5.82 12.80
C LYS A 204 18.86 -4.51 13.40
N LYS A 205 19.84 -4.54 14.32
CA LYS A 205 20.44 -3.32 14.91
C LYS A 205 21.27 -2.51 13.91
N LEU A 206 21.97 -3.17 12.99
CA LEU A 206 22.68 -2.51 11.90
C LEU A 206 21.69 -1.90 10.89
N LEU A 207 20.59 -2.59 10.56
CA LEU A 207 19.52 -2.11 9.68
C LEU A 207 18.90 -0.83 10.20
N VAL A 208 18.40 -0.84 11.45
CA VAL A 208 17.83 0.34 12.13
C VAL A 208 18.82 1.51 12.16
N THR A 209 20.10 1.23 12.41
CA THR A 209 21.13 2.28 12.44
C THR A 209 21.43 2.85 11.05
N SER A 210 21.37 2.02 10.01
CA SER A 210 21.57 2.40 8.61
C SER A 210 20.40 3.22 8.07
N LEU A 211 19.15 2.84 8.40
CA LEU A 211 17.96 3.64 8.12
C LEU A 211 18.01 5.00 8.83
N GLN A 212 18.45 5.05 10.09
CA GLN A 212 18.66 6.34 10.79
C GLN A 212 19.76 7.20 10.17
N GLN A 213 20.80 6.60 9.58
CA GLN A 213 21.83 7.30 8.82
C GLN A 213 21.26 7.85 7.49
N ALA A 214 20.51 7.04 6.74
CA ALA A 214 19.85 7.47 5.51
C ALA A 214 18.87 8.63 5.75
N HIS A 215 18.04 8.56 6.80
CA HIS A 215 17.17 9.66 7.22
C HIS A 215 17.94 10.96 7.51
N ASN A 216 19.06 10.87 8.24
CA ASN A 216 19.90 12.04 8.52
C ASN A 216 20.61 12.57 7.25
N TRP A 217 20.83 11.75 6.24
CA TRP A 217 21.48 12.12 4.97
C TRP A 217 20.52 12.78 3.96
N THR A 218 19.25 12.36 3.95
CA THR A 218 18.19 12.97 3.13
C THR A 218 17.50 14.16 3.84
N ALA A 219 17.65 14.29 5.16
CA ALA A 219 17.06 15.35 5.96
C ALA A 219 17.36 16.75 5.39
N LYS A 220 16.30 17.41 4.89
CA LYS A 220 16.32 18.74 4.25
C LYS A 220 17.20 18.87 3.00
N HIS A 221 17.69 17.78 2.40
CA HIS A 221 18.58 17.83 1.24
C HIS A 221 17.92 17.24 -0.01
N ASP A 222 17.28 18.08 -0.82
CA ASP A 222 16.43 17.63 -1.94
C ASP A 222 17.14 16.77 -2.98
N ARG A 223 18.43 17.04 -3.27
CA ARG A 223 19.22 16.15 -4.15
C ARG A 223 19.39 14.75 -3.55
N ASN A 224 19.60 14.63 -2.24
CA ASN A 224 19.81 13.34 -1.58
C ASN A 224 18.50 12.58 -1.43
N LYS A 225 17.38 13.28 -1.20
CA LYS A 225 16.03 12.67 -1.27
C LYS A 225 15.74 12.10 -2.67
N MET A 226 16.12 12.82 -3.73
CA MET A 226 15.98 12.36 -5.11
C MET A 226 16.91 11.19 -5.43
N SER A 227 18.17 11.23 -4.97
CA SER A 227 19.13 10.13 -5.15
C SER A 227 18.67 8.87 -4.41
N PHE A 228 18.26 9.01 -3.14
CA PHE A 228 17.72 7.91 -2.34
C PHE A 228 16.50 7.26 -2.99
N TRP A 229 15.54 8.06 -3.49
CA TRP A 229 14.39 7.49 -4.22
C TRP A 229 14.74 6.96 -5.61
N PHE A 230 15.79 7.45 -6.25
CA PHE A 230 16.29 6.86 -7.49
C PHE A 230 16.83 5.45 -7.23
N ASP A 231 17.71 5.31 -6.23
CA ASP A 231 18.32 4.04 -5.83
C ASP A 231 17.28 3.02 -5.32
N VAL A 232 16.20 3.49 -4.65
CA VAL A 232 15.19 2.65 -3.95
C VAL A 232 13.95 2.31 -4.77
N LEU A 233 13.51 3.17 -5.70
CA LEU A 233 12.25 2.97 -6.44
C LEU A 233 12.45 2.44 -7.87
N PHE A 234 13.63 2.62 -8.45
CA PHE A 234 13.96 2.06 -9.75
C PHE A 234 14.91 0.87 -9.57
N ASP A 235 14.37 -0.27 -9.16
CA ASP A 235 15.12 -1.52 -9.09
C ASP A 235 15.75 -1.87 -10.46
N ASP A 236 16.84 -2.62 -10.45
CA ASP A 236 17.54 -3.06 -11.67
C ASP A 236 17.12 -4.48 -12.09
N ASP A 237 16.68 -5.33 -11.15
CA ASP A 237 16.33 -6.74 -11.45
C ASP A 237 15.05 -6.87 -12.32
N GLY A 238 14.17 -5.86 -12.31
CA GLY A 238 12.99 -5.77 -13.19
C GLY A 238 13.31 -5.60 -14.69
N ALA A 239 14.59 -5.43 -15.05
CA ALA A 239 15.04 -5.44 -16.45
C ALA A 239 15.36 -6.85 -16.98
N LEU A 240 15.21 -7.91 -16.16
CA LEU A 240 15.45 -9.30 -16.54
C LEU A 240 14.16 -10.11 -16.79
N SER A 241 13.02 -9.69 -16.22
CA SER A 241 11.70 -10.09 -16.71
C SER A 241 11.51 -9.58 -18.14
N GLY A 242 11.12 -10.48 -19.05
CA GLY A 242 10.98 -10.14 -20.47
C GLY A 242 9.83 -9.15 -20.75
N PRO A 243 9.78 -8.53 -21.95
CA PRO A 243 8.73 -7.58 -22.33
C PRO A 243 7.29 -8.13 -22.33
N GLU A 244 7.10 -9.42 -22.08
CA GLU A 244 5.83 -10.15 -22.19
C GLU A 244 5.26 -10.60 -20.84
N GLU A 245 6.03 -10.55 -19.74
CA GLU A 245 5.58 -10.97 -18.39
C GLU A 245 5.25 -9.80 -17.45
N SER A 246 5.64 -8.57 -17.80
CA SER A 246 5.13 -7.38 -17.11
C SER A 246 3.74 -7.04 -17.64
N LEU A 247 2.72 -7.68 -17.05
CA LEU A 247 1.33 -7.23 -17.08
C LEU A 247 1.25 -5.85 -16.39
N GLY A 248 1.51 -4.80 -17.18
CA GLY A 248 1.50 -3.42 -16.70
C GLY A 248 0.13 -3.01 -16.16
N ASP A 249 0.11 -2.10 -15.19
CA ASP A 249 -1.08 -1.67 -14.43
C ASP A 249 -2.05 -0.76 -15.21
N GLY A 250 -2.22 -1.01 -16.52
CA GLY A 250 -2.99 -0.22 -17.47
C GLY A 250 -2.42 1.19 -17.76
N SER A 251 -1.60 1.75 -16.87
CA SER A 251 -1.27 3.17 -16.84
C SER A 251 -0.38 3.69 -17.98
N GLY A 252 0.23 2.78 -18.75
CA GLY A 252 1.17 3.11 -19.83
C GLY A 252 2.48 3.77 -19.37
N PHE A 253 2.75 3.78 -18.06
CA PHE A 253 3.99 4.34 -17.50
C PHE A 253 5.21 3.50 -17.86
N ARG A 254 6.34 4.14 -18.17
CA ARG A 254 7.58 3.46 -18.58
C ARG A 254 8.71 3.73 -17.58
N PRO A 255 8.99 2.81 -16.63
CA PRO A 255 10.01 2.97 -15.61
C PRO A 255 11.39 3.37 -16.15
N ASP A 256 11.87 2.77 -17.25
CA ASP A 256 13.17 3.12 -17.87
C ASP A 256 13.27 4.57 -18.35
N VAL A 257 12.17 5.11 -18.87
CA VAL A 257 12.10 6.50 -19.34
C VAL A 257 12.16 7.42 -18.13
N ALA A 258 11.35 7.15 -17.10
CA ALA A 258 11.38 7.89 -15.85
C ALA A 258 12.76 7.81 -15.16
N LYS A 259 13.37 6.63 -15.07
CA LYS A 259 14.72 6.38 -14.51
C LYS A 259 15.75 7.28 -15.20
N ARG A 260 15.80 7.26 -16.53
CA ARG A 260 16.71 8.09 -17.34
C ARG A 260 16.51 9.59 -17.11
N GLN A 261 15.26 10.07 -17.06
CA GLN A 261 14.96 11.48 -16.81
C GLN A 261 15.37 11.93 -15.40
N VAL A 262 15.12 11.11 -14.39
CA VAL A 262 15.55 11.37 -13.00
C VAL A 262 17.07 11.38 -12.88
N GLN A 263 17.79 10.48 -13.57
CA GLN A 263 19.24 10.51 -13.65
C GLN A 263 19.74 11.82 -14.30
N HIS A 264 19.19 12.20 -15.45
CA HIS A 264 19.53 13.47 -16.10
C HIS A 264 19.27 14.67 -15.17
N TRP A 265 18.21 14.65 -14.35
CA TRP A 265 17.98 15.68 -13.34
C TRP A 265 19.02 15.64 -12.21
N LEU A 266 19.41 14.47 -11.73
CA LEU A 266 20.46 14.28 -10.70
C LEU A 266 21.85 14.73 -11.16
N ASP A 267 22.12 14.63 -12.47
CA ASP A 267 23.34 15.12 -13.12
C ASP A 267 23.33 16.65 -13.21
N ARG A 268 22.24 17.26 -13.68
CA ARG A 268 22.09 18.72 -13.75
C ARG A 268 22.11 19.38 -12.36
N ASN A 269 21.60 18.68 -11.34
CA ASN A 269 21.58 19.13 -9.94
C ASN A 269 22.75 18.57 -9.10
N SER A 270 23.94 18.40 -9.69
CA SER A 270 25.13 17.80 -9.04
C SER A 270 26.06 18.78 -8.30
N LYS A 271 25.67 20.05 -8.13
CA LYS A 271 26.49 21.08 -7.43
C LYS A 271 26.43 20.90 -5.91
N LEU A 272 27.59 20.65 -5.30
CA LEU A 272 27.77 20.58 -3.84
C LEU A 272 27.89 22.00 -3.23
N CYS A 273 27.61 22.14 -1.93
CA CYS A 273 27.77 23.39 -1.20
C CYS A 273 29.24 23.85 -1.16
N ASP A 274 29.45 25.17 -1.12
CA ASP A 274 30.78 25.77 -1.27
C ASP A 274 31.79 25.30 -0.21
N THR A 275 31.32 25.01 1.00
CA THR A 275 32.16 24.54 2.11
C THR A 275 32.61 23.10 1.91
N ALA A 276 31.71 22.17 1.55
CA ALA A 276 32.08 20.79 1.22
C ALA A 276 33.00 20.77 -0.01
N ARG A 277 32.64 21.51 -1.05
CA ARG A 277 33.40 21.66 -2.29
C ARG A 277 34.83 22.16 -2.06
N LYS A 278 35.02 23.13 -1.16
CA LYS A 278 36.34 23.61 -0.73
C LYS A 278 37.13 22.53 0.02
N LEU A 279 36.50 21.78 0.94
CA LEU A 279 37.16 20.70 1.69
C LEU A 279 37.60 19.55 0.76
N LEU A 280 36.78 19.20 -0.23
CA LEU A 280 37.10 18.19 -1.23
C LEU A 280 38.25 18.65 -2.17
N LYS A 281 38.25 19.91 -2.63
CA LYS A 281 39.38 20.49 -3.39
C LYS A 281 40.68 20.54 -2.56
N ASP A 282 40.63 20.94 -1.28
CA ASP A 282 41.81 20.91 -0.39
C ASP A 282 42.35 19.48 -0.21
N TYR A 283 41.48 18.52 0.08
CA TYR A 283 41.86 17.13 0.25
C TYR A 283 42.54 16.57 -1.01
N ALA A 284 41.91 16.78 -2.18
CA ALA A 284 42.42 16.31 -3.47
C ALA A 284 43.80 16.91 -3.82
N GLN A 285 44.06 18.17 -3.45
CA GLN A 285 45.30 18.87 -3.77
C GLN A 285 46.42 18.61 -2.75
N ASN A 286 46.09 18.58 -1.46
CA ASN A 286 47.08 18.67 -0.37
C ASN A 286 47.24 17.37 0.45
N GLN A 287 46.27 16.45 0.40
CA GLN A 287 46.21 15.30 1.32
C GLN A 287 46.15 13.93 0.63
N ALA A 288 45.55 13.85 -0.56
CA ALA A 288 45.34 12.63 -1.35
C ALA A 288 46.62 11.83 -1.70
N SER A 289 47.80 12.42 -1.57
CA SER A 289 49.10 11.73 -1.71
C SER A 289 49.44 10.78 -0.54
N LYS A 290 48.61 10.74 0.50
CA LYS A 290 48.73 9.88 1.69
C LYS A 290 47.48 9.02 1.85
N PRO A 291 47.55 7.86 2.54
CA PRO A 291 46.37 7.05 2.87
C PRO A 291 45.28 7.91 3.55
N PRO A 292 44.00 7.80 3.15
CA PRO A 292 43.42 6.73 2.35
C PRO A 292 43.58 6.84 0.82
N GLY A 293 44.22 7.89 0.30
CA GLY A 293 44.54 8.05 -1.12
C GLY A 293 43.65 9.04 -1.87
N ASN A 294 43.58 8.92 -3.20
CA ASN A 294 42.77 9.80 -4.03
C ASN A 294 41.27 9.63 -3.80
N LEU A 295 40.52 10.74 -3.86
CA LEU A 295 39.07 10.70 -4.12
C LEU A 295 38.83 10.04 -5.48
N ALA A 296 37.95 9.04 -5.54
CA ALA A 296 37.55 8.43 -6.79
C ALA A 296 36.77 9.46 -7.65
N PRO A 297 37.05 9.61 -8.95
CA PRO A 297 36.45 10.67 -9.79
C PRO A 297 35.03 10.30 -10.27
N ILE A 298 34.13 9.99 -9.35
CA ILE A 298 32.80 9.45 -9.66
C ILE A 298 31.86 10.55 -10.17
N ARG A 299 31.33 10.37 -11.39
CA ARG A 299 30.33 11.26 -12.00
C ARG A 299 28.94 10.96 -11.43
N PRO A 300 28.03 11.95 -11.32
CA PRO A 300 28.20 13.35 -11.75
C PRO A 300 28.96 14.23 -10.76
N LEU A 301 29.17 13.82 -9.50
CA LEU A 301 29.64 14.73 -8.45
C LEU A 301 31.10 15.23 -8.62
N ALA A 302 31.97 14.46 -9.27
CA ALA A 302 33.42 14.73 -9.27
C ALA A 302 33.89 16.08 -9.84
N TRP A 303 33.14 16.71 -10.76
CA TRP A 303 33.53 18.04 -11.28
C TRP A 303 33.63 19.10 -10.17
N ASN A 304 32.97 18.89 -9.02
CA ASN A 304 33.04 19.80 -7.88
C ASN A 304 34.46 19.90 -7.29
N TRP A 305 35.27 18.84 -7.33
CA TRP A 305 36.62 18.83 -6.72
C TRP A 305 37.78 18.58 -7.68
N LEU A 306 37.50 18.10 -8.90
CA LEU A 306 38.51 18.00 -9.95
C LEU A 306 38.99 19.39 -10.43
N PRO A 307 40.14 19.48 -11.14
CA PRO A 307 40.61 20.72 -11.71
C PRO A 307 39.61 21.33 -12.69
N ASP A 308 39.46 22.65 -12.65
CA ASP A 308 38.50 23.36 -13.51
C ASP A 308 38.87 23.17 -14.99
N GLY A 309 37.93 22.69 -15.81
CA GLY A 309 38.16 22.32 -17.21
C GLY A 309 38.66 20.88 -17.45
N SER A 310 38.74 20.02 -16.43
CA SER A 310 39.09 18.59 -16.61
C SER A 310 37.89 17.65 -16.82
N VAL A 311 36.67 18.14 -16.53
CA VAL A 311 35.37 17.47 -16.75
C VAL A 311 34.36 18.55 -17.12
N ASP A 312 33.46 18.23 -18.05
CA ASP A 312 32.36 19.11 -18.45
C ASP A 312 31.42 19.39 -17.28
N VAL A 313 31.15 20.67 -17.01
CA VAL A 313 30.22 21.10 -15.97
C VAL A 313 28.80 21.07 -16.56
N PRO A 314 27.81 20.42 -15.92
CA PRO A 314 26.43 20.38 -16.43
C PRO A 314 25.85 21.79 -16.63
N GLY A 315 25.30 22.08 -17.82
CA GLY A 315 25.02 23.44 -18.28
C GLY A 315 24.23 24.33 -17.30
N ASP A 316 23.18 23.78 -16.69
CA ASP A 316 22.28 24.49 -15.76
C ASP A 316 22.96 25.04 -14.49
N VAL A 317 24.15 24.51 -14.15
CA VAL A 317 24.95 24.87 -12.97
C VAL A 317 25.51 26.30 -13.05
N THR A 318 25.66 26.84 -14.26
CA THR A 318 26.36 28.11 -14.52
C THR A 318 25.49 29.35 -14.29
N ASN A 319 24.22 29.31 -14.74
CA ASN A 319 23.25 30.39 -14.56
C ASN A 319 22.16 29.96 -13.56
N THR A 320 22.36 30.21 -12.26
CA THR A 320 21.45 29.71 -11.21
C THR A 320 20.27 30.63 -10.85
N GLU A 321 20.28 31.89 -11.30
CA GLU A 321 19.27 32.89 -10.89
C GLU A 321 18.04 32.96 -11.81
N ASP A 322 18.17 32.55 -13.08
CA ASP A 322 17.08 32.61 -14.06
C ASP A 322 16.03 31.51 -13.86
N LYS A 323 14.75 31.90 -13.97
CA LYS A 323 13.63 30.94 -14.07
C LYS A 323 13.70 30.18 -15.39
N ILE A 324 13.37 28.90 -15.34
CA ILE A 324 13.22 28.03 -16.50
C ILE A 324 11.72 27.90 -16.79
N ASN A 325 11.31 28.13 -18.03
CA ASN A 325 9.98 27.75 -18.49
C ASN A 325 10.10 26.33 -19.07
N PRO A 326 9.38 25.32 -18.54
CA PRO A 326 9.40 23.96 -19.11
C PRO A 326 8.95 23.96 -20.57
N VAL A 327 9.80 23.46 -21.47
CA VAL A 327 9.46 23.26 -22.89
C VAL A 327 9.80 21.84 -23.29
N TRP A 328 8.81 21.09 -23.76
CA TRP A 328 9.04 19.80 -24.41
C TRP A 328 9.02 19.98 -25.93
N LYS A 329 10.10 19.55 -26.61
CA LYS A 329 10.16 19.43 -28.07
C LYS A 329 10.17 17.94 -28.42
N PRO A 330 9.14 17.35 -29.03
CA PRO A 330 9.13 15.91 -29.34
C PRO A 330 10.32 15.47 -30.19
N ASP A 331 10.66 16.31 -31.18
CA ASP A 331 11.64 16.06 -32.24
C ASP A 331 13.10 16.19 -31.80
N GLU A 332 13.34 16.51 -30.52
CA GLU A 332 14.70 16.61 -29.98
C GLU A 332 15.33 15.23 -29.86
N THR A 333 16.47 15.05 -30.56
CA THR A 333 17.16 13.77 -30.69
C THR A 333 18.03 13.46 -29.47
N ASP A 334 18.70 14.47 -28.93
CA ASP A 334 19.45 14.36 -27.68
C ASP A 334 18.48 14.37 -26.48
N LYS A 335 18.40 13.23 -25.77
CA LYS A 335 17.48 13.08 -24.63
C LYS A 335 17.93 13.84 -23.39
N PHE A 336 19.22 14.09 -23.20
CA PHE A 336 19.69 14.96 -22.12
C PHE A 336 19.29 16.43 -22.39
N GLU A 337 19.39 16.87 -23.65
CA GLU A 337 18.93 18.21 -24.07
C GLU A 337 17.40 18.35 -24.01
N GLN A 338 16.64 17.33 -24.42
CA GLN A 338 15.18 17.27 -24.32
C GLN A 338 14.73 17.42 -22.86
N ASP A 339 15.36 16.69 -21.93
CA ASP A 339 15.06 16.77 -20.50
C ASP A 339 15.58 18.06 -19.84
N ARG A 340 16.67 18.65 -20.34
CA ARG A 340 17.16 19.96 -19.90
C ARG A 340 16.20 21.07 -20.30
N ALA A 341 15.67 21.04 -21.52
CA ALA A 341 14.65 21.99 -22.00
C ALA A 341 13.34 21.88 -21.21
N TYR A 342 12.99 20.66 -20.77
CA TYR A 342 11.87 20.45 -19.86
C TYR A 342 12.17 20.96 -18.43
N GLY A 343 13.41 20.83 -17.96
CA GLY A 343 13.95 21.45 -16.73
C GLY A 343 13.46 20.84 -15.40
N ARG A 344 12.26 20.24 -15.40
CA ARG A 344 11.66 19.48 -14.30
C ARG A 344 12.34 18.11 -14.12
N VAL A 345 11.94 17.35 -13.10
CA VAL A 345 12.51 16.02 -12.79
C VAL A 345 12.26 14.99 -13.89
N SER A 346 11.00 14.78 -14.30
CA SER A 346 10.64 13.78 -15.31
C SER A 346 9.30 14.13 -15.96
N ARG A 347 9.27 14.18 -17.29
CA ARG A 347 8.01 14.29 -18.05
C ARG A 347 7.17 13.02 -17.87
N GLU A 348 7.79 11.85 -17.81
CA GLU A 348 7.09 10.56 -17.70
C GLU A 348 6.22 10.52 -16.44
N VAL A 349 6.81 10.86 -15.28
CA VAL A 349 6.11 10.94 -13.98
C VAL A 349 5.05 12.06 -13.96
N ASP A 350 5.29 13.18 -14.65
CA ASP A 350 4.28 14.23 -14.82
C ASP A 350 3.11 13.81 -15.73
N THR A 351 3.38 13.00 -16.75
CA THR A 351 2.38 12.50 -17.71
C THR A 351 1.50 11.44 -17.05
N TRP A 352 2.11 10.42 -16.42
CA TRP A 352 1.39 9.44 -15.61
C TRP A 352 0.51 10.11 -14.55
N TRP A 353 1.00 11.15 -13.86
CA TRP A 353 0.20 11.82 -12.83
C TRP A 353 -1.04 12.53 -13.39
N LEU A 354 -1.04 12.98 -14.65
CA LEU A 354 -2.23 13.59 -15.26
C LEU A 354 -3.36 12.58 -15.42
N ASN A 355 -3.02 11.30 -15.68
CA ASN A 355 -3.93 10.18 -15.86
C ASN A 355 -4.29 9.50 -14.53
N ALA A 356 -3.32 9.34 -13.63
CA ALA A 356 -3.43 8.59 -12.37
C ALA A 356 -3.97 9.40 -11.18
N ARG A 357 -4.04 10.73 -11.28
CA ARG A 357 -4.76 11.57 -10.30
C ARG A 357 -6.27 11.32 -10.40
N ASP A 358 -6.98 11.59 -9.31
CA ASP A 358 -8.46 11.71 -9.29
C ASP A 358 -9.00 12.35 -10.59
N PRO A 359 -9.82 11.67 -11.41
CA PRO A 359 -10.35 12.24 -12.66
C PRO A 359 -11.12 13.54 -12.43
N ASN A 360 -11.75 13.68 -11.27
CA ASN A 360 -12.43 14.91 -10.86
C ASN A 360 -11.45 16.01 -10.39
N TYR A 361 -10.13 15.88 -10.48
CA TYR A 361 -9.17 16.79 -9.83
C TYR A 361 -9.40 18.28 -10.16
N GLU A 362 -9.57 18.60 -11.44
CA GLU A 362 -9.78 19.98 -11.92
C GLU A 362 -11.27 20.31 -11.89
N GLU A 363 -12.05 19.71 -12.79
CA GLU A 363 -13.51 19.88 -12.90
C GLU A 363 -14.26 18.58 -12.55
N TRP A 364 -15.60 18.58 -12.60
CA TRP A 364 -16.40 17.37 -12.32
C TRP A 364 -16.66 16.62 -13.63
N LEU A 365 -15.86 15.58 -13.90
CA LEU A 365 -15.98 14.69 -15.06
C LEU A 365 -16.80 13.44 -14.72
N VAL A 366 -16.44 12.75 -13.62
CA VAL A 366 -17.08 11.51 -13.18
C VAL A 366 -18.16 11.82 -12.15
N LEU A 367 -19.42 11.57 -12.50
CA LEU A 367 -20.57 11.77 -11.62
C LEU A 367 -20.67 10.66 -10.56
N MET A 368 -21.54 10.84 -9.57
CA MET A 368 -21.83 9.81 -8.57
C MET A 368 -22.63 8.66 -9.21
N PRO A 369 -22.22 7.38 -9.06
CA PRO A 369 -22.98 6.23 -9.57
C PRO A 369 -24.43 6.22 -9.08
N SER A 370 -25.36 5.92 -10.01
CA SER A 370 -26.78 5.94 -9.71
C SER A 370 -27.22 4.76 -8.83
N VAL A 371 -28.40 4.86 -8.25
CA VAL A 371 -28.96 3.80 -7.41
C VAL A 371 -29.42 2.60 -8.25
N GLU A 372 -29.82 2.82 -9.50
CA GLU A 372 -30.15 1.78 -10.47
C GLU A 372 -28.91 0.97 -10.86
N PHE A 373 -27.76 1.64 -11.07
CA PHE A 373 -26.47 0.96 -11.27
C PHE A 373 -26.08 0.12 -10.04
N ALA A 374 -26.23 0.67 -8.84
CA ALA A 374 -25.96 -0.05 -7.59
C ALA A 374 -26.86 -1.29 -7.40
N GLN A 375 -28.13 -1.21 -7.81
CA GLN A 375 -29.04 -2.37 -7.84
C GLN A 375 -28.57 -3.44 -8.83
N SER A 376 -28.08 -3.05 -10.01
CA SER A 376 -27.52 -3.98 -10.99
C SER A 376 -26.26 -4.67 -10.47
N ARG A 377 -25.34 -3.91 -9.83
CA ARG A 377 -24.13 -4.47 -9.20
C ARG A 377 -24.46 -5.43 -8.05
N LEU A 378 -25.48 -5.13 -7.23
CA LEU A 378 -25.96 -6.04 -6.18
C LEU A 378 -26.48 -7.37 -6.75
N GLU A 379 -27.20 -7.35 -7.87
CA GLU A 379 -27.72 -8.57 -8.50
C GLU A 379 -26.61 -9.39 -9.18
N HIS A 380 -25.65 -8.74 -9.85
CA HIS A 380 -24.42 -9.37 -10.34
C HIS A 380 -23.66 -10.07 -9.20
N CYS A 381 -23.41 -9.35 -8.10
CA CYS A 381 -22.72 -9.91 -6.94
C CYS A 381 -23.47 -11.09 -6.32
N ARG A 382 -24.82 -11.11 -6.31
CA ARG A 382 -25.59 -12.28 -5.83
C ARG A 382 -25.41 -13.51 -6.70
N ASN A 383 -25.46 -13.34 -8.01
CA ASN A 383 -25.39 -14.45 -8.96
C ASN A 383 -23.98 -15.06 -9.03
N ASN A 384 -22.95 -14.21 -8.96
CA ASN A 384 -21.56 -14.62 -9.17
C ASN A 384 -20.78 -14.90 -7.87
N LEU A 385 -21.38 -14.69 -6.68
CA LEU A 385 -20.72 -14.87 -5.38
C LEU A 385 -20.09 -16.26 -5.22
N VAL A 386 -20.79 -17.32 -5.66
CA VAL A 386 -20.30 -18.69 -5.53
C VAL A 386 -19.17 -18.96 -6.53
N HIS A 387 -19.26 -18.43 -7.75
CA HIS A 387 -18.24 -18.61 -8.79
C HIS A 387 -16.89 -18.02 -8.36
N ARG A 388 -16.90 -16.79 -7.83
CA ARG A 388 -15.70 -16.06 -7.40
C ARG A 388 -14.84 -16.81 -6.37
N TYR A 389 -15.45 -17.64 -5.53
CA TYR A 389 -14.73 -18.39 -4.48
C TYR A 389 -14.63 -19.90 -4.75
N ALA A 390 -15.33 -20.45 -5.75
CA ALA A 390 -15.37 -21.88 -6.03
C ALA A 390 -13.98 -22.51 -6.25
N HIS A 391 -13.06 -21.75 -6.86
CA HIS A 391 -11.70 -22.19 -7.16
C HIS A 391 -10.83 -22.39 -5.90
N SER A 392 -11.14 -21.71 -4.79
CA SER A 392 -10.37 -21.79 -3.53
C SER A 392 -10.57 -23.11 -2.74
N CYS A 393 -11.49 -23.99 -3.15
CA CYS A 393 -11.84 -25.20 -2.37
C CYS A 393 -11.36 -26.53 -3.00
N GLY A 394 -10.61 -26.50 -4.11
CA GLY A 394 -10.36 -27.70 -4.93
C GLY A 394 -9.10 -28.52 -4.61
N THR A 395 -8.09 -27.96 -3.95
CA THR A 395 -6.68 -28.38 -4.14
C THR A 395 -6.02 -29.16 -3.01
N ASP A 396 -6.70 -29.47 -1.90
CA ASP A 396 -6.07 -30.06 -0.70
C ASP A 396 -6.63 -31.44 -0.28
N HIS A 397 -6.91 -32.33 -1.25
CA HIS A 397 -7.31 -33.73 -1.02
C HIS A 397 -6.40 -34.71 -1.79
N SER A 398 -5.17 -34.89 -1.29
CA SER A 398 -4.29 -35.99 -1.73
C SER A 398 -4.95 -37.36 -1.44
N PRO A 399 -5.16 -38.23 -2.44
CA PRO A 399 -5.74 -39.55 -2.21
C PRO A 399 -4.77 -40.45 -1.42
N PRO A 400 -5.28 -41.34 -0.54
CA PRO A 400 -4.42 -42.20 0.29
C PRO A 400 -3.66 -43.23 -0.58
N PRO A 401 -2.38 -43.51 -0.27
CA PRO A 401 -1.53 -44.29 -1.16
C PRO A 401 -1.86 -45.80 -1.13
N GLY A 402 -2.35 -46.31 -2.26
CA GLY A 402 -2.15 -47.70 -2.66
C GLY A 402 -3.40 -48.58 -2.79
N VAL A 403 -4.02 -48.53 -3.97
CA VAL A 403 -4.37 -49.74 -4.75
C VAL A 403 -3.86 -49.51 -6.17
N VAL A 404 -3.33 -50.55 -6.81
CA VAL A 404 -2.96 -50.54 -8.24
C VAL A 404 -3.83 -51.58 -8.93
N GLU A 405 -4.79 -51.12 -9.73
CA GLU A 405 -5.56 -51.96 -10.65
C GLU A 405 -5.56 -51.27 -12.03
N GLU A 406 -5.29 -52.05 -13.06
CA GLU A 406 -5.37 -51.66 -14.48
C GLU A 406 -6.78 -52.02 -15.03
N GLU A 407 -7.00 -51.88 -16.35
CA GLU A 407 -8.28 -52.15 -17.05
C GLU A 407 -9.37 -51.05 -16.85
N GLU A 408 -10.21 -50.66 -17.82
CA GLU A 408 -10.23 -50.95 -19.27
C GLU A 408 -10.90 -49.79 -20.04
N LEU A 409 -10.69 -49.73 -21.37
CA LEU A 409 -11.41 -48.83 -22.29
C LEU A 409 -12.59 -49.58 -22.95
N SER A 410 -13.85 -49.15 -22.76
CA SER A 410 -14.85 -49.11 -23.85
C SER A 410 -16.23 -48.49 -23.48
N GLU A 411 -16.66 -47.53 -24.30
CA GLU A 411 -17.98 -47.44 -24.98
C GLU A 411 -19.35 -47.07 -24.32
N HIS A 412 -20.12 -46.33 -25.14
CA HIS A 412 -21.58 -46.05 -25.13
C HIS A 412 -22.12 -45.12 -24.00
N GLU A 413 -23.16 -44.28 -24.20
CA GLU A 413 -24.11 -44.17 -25.33
C GLU A 413 -24.65 -42.72 -25.53
N HIS A 414 -25.04 -42.35 -26.76
CA HIS A 414 -25.71 -41.08 -27.11
C HIS A 414 -27.21 -41.32 -27.37
N CYS A 415 -28.10 -40.38 -27.00
CA CYS A 415 -29.41 -40.25 -27.66
C CYS A 415 -30.03 -38.83 -27.52
N HIS A 416 -30.96 -38.47 -28.41
CA HIS A 416 -31.49 -37.11 -28.61
C HIS A 416 -32.96 -36.92 -28.15
N HIS A 417 -33.29 -35.70 -27.70
CA HIS A 417 -34.50 -34.94 -28.07
C HIS A 417 -34.13 -33.43 -28.00
N CYS A 418 -34.30 -32.64 -29.06
CA CYS A 418 -35.55 -32.00 -29.55
C CYS A 418 -36.01 -30.85 -28.61
N GLU A 419 -36.33 -29.64 -29.07
CA GLU A 419 -36.70 -29.17 -30.43
C GLU A 419 -35.97 -27.86 -30.85
N HIS A 420 -36.00 -27.55 -32.15
CA HIS A 420 -35.61 -26.25 -32.76
C HIS A 420 -36.83 -25.33 -32.88
N ASP A 421 -36.60 -24.03 -33.05
CA ASP A 421 -37.47 -23.13 -33.84
C ASP A 421 -36.55 -22.15 -34.60
N ASP A 422 -36.80 -21.92 -35.89
CA ASP A 422 -35.76 -21.53 -36.87
C ASP A 422 -35.80 -20.07 -37.39
N HIS A 423 -34.78 -19.72 -38.18
CA HIS A 423 -34.57 -18.41 -38.84
C HIS A 423 -35.40 -18.19 -40.12
N GLU A 424 -35.59 -16.92 -40.49
CA GLU A 424 -35.70 -16.41 -41.87
C GLU A 424 -34.85 -15.10 -41.94
N HIS A 425 -34.13 -14.70 -43.01
CA HIS A 425 -34.09 -15.13 -44.42
C HIS A 425 -32.67 -15.19 -45.03
N ASP A 426 -32.45 -16.25 -45.82
CA ASP A 426 -31.91 -16.30 -47.20
C ASP A 426 -30.81 -15.36 -47.75
N HIS A 427 -29.84 -16.05 -48.40
CA HIS A 427 -29.12 -15.75 -49.67
C HIS A 427 -27.59 -15.50 -49.58
N GLU A 428 -26.74 -16.01 -50.49
CA GLU A 428 -26.69 -17.29 -51.23
C GLU A 428 -25.36 -17.33 -52.03
N HIS A 429 -24.91 -18.53 -52.44
CA HIS A 429 -23.88 -18.80 -53.47
C HIS A 429 -22.38 -18.52 -53.12
N HIS A 430 -21.37 -19.26 -53.62
CA HIS A 430 -21.27 -20.71 -53.94
C HIS A 430 -19.80 -21.12 -54.25
N HIS A 431 -19.50 -22.43 -54.11
CA HIS A 431 -18.43 -23.21 -54.77
C HIS A 431 -16.93 -23.12 -54.36
N ASP A 432 -16.50 -24.15 -53.61
CA ASP A 432 -15.62 -25.24 -54.05
C ASP A 432 -14.45 -24.97 -55.04
N HIS A 433 -13.23 -25.34 -54.67
CA HIS A 433 -12.65 -26.66 -55.03
C HIS A 433 -11.23 -26.89 -54.45
N HIS A 434 -10.95 -28.12 -54.00
CA HIS A 434 -9.60 -28.61 -53.66
C HIS A 434 -8.75 -28.93 -54.91
N HIS A 435 -7.41 -28.99 -54.77
CA HIS A 435 -6.62 -30.20 -55.02
C HIS A 435 -5.13 -30.05 -54.63
N ASP A 436 -4.59 -31.06 -53.95
CA ASP A 436 -3.18 -31.19 -53.55
C ASP A 436 -2.26 -31.69 -54.68
N HIS A 437 -0.93 -31.57 -54.50
CA HIS A 437 0.02 -32.68 -54.77
C HIS A 437 1.44 -32.42 -54.20
N HIS A 438 2.12 -33.49 -53.77
CA HIS A 438 3.47 -33.51 -53.19
C HIS A 438 4.60 -33.45 -54.25
N HIS A 439 5.82 -33.04 -53.85
CA HIS A 439 6.93 -33.99 -53.57
C HIS A 439 8.22 -33.33 -53.02
N GLU A 440 9.07 -34.14 -52.39
CA GLU A 440 10.24 -33.74 -51.59
C GLU A 440 11.49 -33.38 -52.42
N CYS A 441 12.47 -32.74 -51.75
CA CYS A 441 13.88 -33.16 -51.80
C CYS A 441 14.67 -32.58 -50.60
N ASP A 442 15.38 -33.45 -49.87
CA ASP A 442 16.35 -33.06 -48.83
C ASP A 442 17.61 -32.40 -49.41
N HIS A 443 18.36 -31.67 -48.57
CA HIS A 443 19.80 -31.94 -48.34
C HIS A 443 20.37 -31.09 -47.18
N HIS A 444 21.08 -31.74 -46.24
CA HIS A 444 21.96 -31.08 -45.27
C HIS A 444 23.26 -30.58 -45.91
N HIS A 445 23.91 -29.56 -45.34
CA HIS A 445 25.31 -29.64 -44.86
C HIS A 445 25.76 -28.40 -44.07
N ASP A 446 26.88 -28.54 -43.36
CA ASP A 446 27.34 -27.71 -42.25
C ASP A 446 28.47 -26.71 -42.61
N ASP A 447 28.70 -25.74 -41.73
CA ASP A 447 29.96 -25.04 -41.41
C ASP A 447 30.95 -24.59 -42.51
N HIS A 448 31.23 -23.27 -42.59
CA HIS A 448 32.49 -22.69 -42.05
C HIS A 448 32.64 -21.16 -42.29
N ASN A 449 33.49 -20.53 -41.46
CA ASN A 449 33.88 -19.10 -41.48
C ASN A 449 34.60 -18.64 -42.77
N HIS A 450 34.46 -17.37 -43.17
CA HIS A 450 35.40 -16.30 -42.77
C HIS A 450 35.05 -14.89 -43.30
N ASP A 451 35.77 -13.91 -42.76
CA ASP A 451 35.60 -12.45 -42.86
C ASP A 451 36.02 -11.85 -44.20
N HIS A 452 35.53 -10.65 -44.53
CA HIS A 452 36.28 -9.63 -45.29
C HIS A 452 35.69 -8.22 -45.12
N ASP A 453 36.56 -7.23 -44.86
CA ASP A 453 36.24 -5.79 -44.83
C ASP A 453 36.01 -5.20 -46.23
N HIS A 454 35.37 -4.02 -46.33
CA HIS A 454 36.03 -2.79 -46.81
C HIS A 454 35.13 -1.53 -46.79
N ASP A 455 35.80 -0.37 -46.72
CA ASP A 455 35.26 0.99 -46.68
C ASP A 455 34.73 1.49 -48.05
N HIS A 456 33.88 2.52 -48.06
CA HIS A 456 34.27 3.89 -48.50
C HIS A 456 33.09 4.89 -48.59
N ASP A 457 33.41 6.17 -48.35
CA ASP A 457 32.54 7.33 -48.54
C ASP A 457 32.30 7.71 -50.03
N HIS A 458 31.20 8.43 -50.33
CA HIS A 458 31.24 9.84 -50.78
C HIS A 458 29.99 10.31 -51.59
N HIS A 459 29.32 11.36 -51.05
CA HIS A 459 28.89 12.62 -51.71
C HIS A 459 27.81 12.74 -52.83
N HIS A 460 26.83 13.60 -52.49
CA HIS A 460 26.27 14.74 -53.23
C HIS A 460 25.27 14.56 -54.41
N ASP A 461 24.03 14.99 -54.11
CA ASP A 461 23.21 16.03 -54.76
C ASP A 461 22.89 16.01 -56.28
N HIS A 462 21.64 16.34 -56.63
CA HIS A 462 21.37 17.50 -57.50
C HIS A 462 19.90 17.98 -57.48
N ASP A 463 19.74 19.23 -57.94
CA ASP A 463 18.64 20.16 -57.72
C ASP A 463 17.46 20.03 -58.70
N HIS A 464 16.37 20.77 -58.42
CA HIS A 464 15.33 21.14 -59.38
C HIS A 464 15.26 22.66 -59.54
N GLU A 465 15.28 23.17 -60.78
CA GLU A 465 14.74 24.48 -61.15
C GLU A 465 13.88 24.33 -62.43
N ASP A 466 12.82 25.14 -62.52
CA ASP A 466 11.90 25.19 -63.67
C ASP A 466 12.48 26.02 -64.83
N ASP A 467 12.00 25.77 -66.06
CA ASP A 467 11.68 26.88 -66.97
C ASP A 467 10.59 26.50 -67.99
N GLN A 468 9.90 27.51 -68.54
CA GLN A 468 8.58 27.35 -69.17
C GLN A 468 8.57 27.61 -70.69
N GLU A 469 7.72 26.91 -71.45
CA GLU A 469 6.66 27.56 -72.26
C GLU A 469 5.69 26.55 -72.93
N CYS A 470 4.54 27.06 -73.39
CA CYS A 470 3.38 26.27 -73.84
C CYS A 470 3.33 26.05 -75.36
N VAL A 471 2.42 25.16 -75.82
CA VAL A 471 1.26 25.51 -76.67
C VAL A 471 0.24 24.36 -76.63
N CYS A 472 -1.05 24.70 -76.69
CA CYS A 472 -2.19 23.83 -76.36
C CYS A 472 -2.97 23.32 -77.59
N GLN A 473 -3.79 22.26 -77.40
CA GLN A 473 -5.08 22.13 -78.08
C GLN A 473 -6.11 21.31 -77.27
N CYS A 474 -7.39 21.55 -77.56
CA CYS A 474 -8.63 21.21 -76.85
C CYS A 474 -9.23 19.82 -77.28
N ASP A 475 -10.36 19.29 -76.77
CA ASP A 475 -11.43 19.73 -75.84
C ASP A 475 -12.21 18.48 -75.30
N HIS A 476 -13.17 18.70 -74.37
CA HIS A 476 -14.22 17.76 -73.87
C HIS A 476 -13.78 16.67 -72.86
N ASP A 477 -14.53 16.25 -71.83
CA ASP A 477 -15.73 16.70 -71.05
C ASP A 477 -15.74 15.75 -69.78
N HIS A 478 -16.42 15.91 -68.63
CA HIS A 478 -17.50 16.79 -68.11
C HIS A 478 -17.39 16.87 -66.54
N ASP A 479 -18.46 17.25 -65.83
CA ASP A 479 -18.62 17.53 -64.36
C ASP A 479 -18.96 16.27 -63.50
N HIS A 480 -19.05 16.21 -62.14
CA HIS A 480 -19.09 17.14 -60.98
C HIS A 480 -18.23 16.55 -59.81
N GLU A 481 -17.62 17.24 -58.83
CA GLU A 481 -18.02 18.31 -57.86
C GLU A 481 -18.67 17.77 -56.55
N HIS A 482 -18.14 18.19 -55.37
CA HIS A 482 -18.59 17.90 -53.98
C HIS A 482 -18.43 16.44 -53.45
N ASP A 483 -18.04 16.13 -52.20
CA ASP A 483 -17.98 16.90 -50.94
C ASP A 483 -16.93 16.44 -49.89
N HIS A 484 -16.67 17.32 -48.92
CA HIS A 484 -16.14 17.12 -47.54
C HIS A 484 -15.49 15.79 -47.10
N HIS A 485 -14.15 15.76 -47.03
CA HIS A 485 -13.46 15.02 -45.97
C HIS A 485 -13.37 15.87 -44.70
N HIS A 486 -14.22 15.56 -43.71
CA HIS A 486 -14.06 16.12 -42.37
C HIS A 486 -12.82 15.53 -41.70
N HIS A 487 -11.88 16.39 -41.29
CA HIS A 487 -11.02 16.05 -40.16
C HIS A 487 -11.92 15.92 -38.92
N HIS A 488 -12.25 14.68 -38.54
CA HIS A 488 -12.71 14.43 -37.19
C HIS A 488 -11.53 14.67 -36.23
N HIS A 489 -11.47 15.89 -35.70
CA HIS A 489 -11.12 16.02 -34.29
C HIS A 489 -12.12 15.14 -33.52
N HIS A 490 -11.68 13.99 -33.05
CA HIS A 490 -12.37 13.30 -31.97
C HIS A 490 -12.03 14.04 -30.69
N ASP A 491 -13.04 14.62 -30.06
CA ASP A 491 -12.95 15.05 -28.67
C ASP A 491 -12.86 13.78 -27.81
N HIS A 492 -11.65 13.42 -27.35
CA HIS A 492 -11.44 12.26 -26.47
C HIS A 492 -11.91 12.51 -25.02
N ASP A 493 -12.47 13.69 -24.73
CA ASP A 493 -12.94 14.12 -23.39
C ASP A 493 -14.19 13.37 -22.88
N HIS A 494 -14.62 12.29 -23.55
CA HIS A 494 -15.82 11.51 -23.22
C HIS A 494 -15.61 9.99 -23.10
N GLU A 495 -14.43 9.47 -23.44
CA GLU A 495 -14.12 8.03 -23.42
C GLU A 495 -13.70 7.60 -21.99
N TYR A 496 -12.65 8.25 -21.47
CA TYR A 496 -12.04 8.09 -20.13
C TYR A 496 -12.99 8.09 -18.91
N ALA A 497 -14.22 8.57 -19.06
CA ALA A 497 -15.22 8.64 -17.99
C ALA A 497 -16.11 7.38 -17.91
N HIS A 498 -16.16 6.58 -18.98
CA HIS A 498 -16.74 5.22 -18.98
C HIS A 498 -15.70 4.22 -18.47
N ASP A 499 -14.49 4.26 -19.02
CA ASP A 499 -13.35 3.39 -18.64
C ASP A 499 -13.20 3.29 -17.12
N TYR A 500 -13.13 4.43 -16.41
CA TYR A 500 -12.99 4.45 -14.94
C TYR A 500 -14.09 3.71 -14.14
N VAL A 501 -15.26 3.46 -14.74
CA VAL A 501 -16.37 2.70 -14.13
C VAL A 501 -16.43 1.25 -14.65
N GLU A 502 -15.95 1.01 -15.88
CA GLU A 502 -15.90 -0.30 -16.52
C GLU A 502 -14.63 -1.09 -16.11
N ASP A 503 -13.50 -0.44 -15.84
CA ASP A 503 -12.30 -0.98 -15.17
C ASP A 503 -12.65 -1.67 -13.83
N ILE A 504 -13.64 -1.12 -13.10
CA ILE A 504 -14.13 -1.67 -11.82
C ILE A 504 -14.92 -2.99 -12.04
N MET A 505 -15.39 -3.24 -13.26
CA MET A 505 -16.09 -4.47 -13.65
C MET A 505 -15.12 -5.52 -14.19
N ASP A 506 -14.17 -5.13 -15.05
CA ASP A 506 -13.27 -6.05 -15.75
C ASP A 506 -12.18 -6.64 -14.84
N GLU A 507 -11.80 -5.95 -13.75
CA GLU A 507 -11.01 -6.53 -12.65
C GLU A 507 -11.79 -7.60 -11.82
N GLU A 508 -12.74 -8.35 -12.38
CA GLU A 508 -13.38 -9.52 -11.75
C GLU A 508 -13.04 -10.87 -12.43
N ASP A 509 -12.52 -10.86 -13.67
CA ASP A 509 -12.29 -12.07 -14.49
C ASP A 509 -10.80 -12.45 -14.67
N ALA A 510 -9.91 -11.94 -13.81
CA ALA A 510 -8.49 -12.35 -13.78
C ALA A 510 -8.32 -13.67 -13.00
N ASP A 511 -7.40 -14.54 -13.45
CA ASP A 511 -7.08 -15.82 -12.79
C ASP A 511 -6.48 -15.59 -11.37
N ASP A 512 -7.34 -15.68 -10.35
CA ASP A 512 -7.11 -15.20 -8.97
C ASP A 512 -6.30 -16.18 -8.08
N ASP A 513 -5.28 -16.85 -8.66
CA ASP A 513 -4.53 -17.95 -8.01
C ASP A 513 -3.40 -17.44 -7.07
N GLU A 514 -2.91 -16.20 -7.23
CA GLU A 514 -1.88 -15.59 -6.35
C GLU A 514 -2.42 -15.10 -4.99
N SER A 515 -2.97 -16.03 -4.21
CA SER A 515 -3.49 -15.76 -2.87
C SER A 515 -2.38 -15.42 -1.85
N TYR A 516 -2.16 -14.13 -1.60
CA TYR A 516 -1.48 -13.61 -0.39
C TYR A 516 -0.02 -14.10 -0.17
N GLY A 517 0.78 -14.26 -1.23
CA GLY A 517 2.20 -14.63 -1.02
C GLY A 517 3.17 -14.55 -2.21
N GLU A 518 2.76 -14.79 -3.45
CA GLU A 518 3.72 -15.08 -4.54
C GLU A 518 3.99 -13.93 -5.54
N GLY A 519 3.12 -12.92 -5.61
CA GLY A 519 3.43 -11.68 -6.32
C GLY A 519 4.73 -11.04 -5.79
N PRO A 520 5.74 -10.79 -6.63
CA PRO A 520 7.10 -10.52 -6.16
C PRO A 520 7.19 -9.28 -5.26
N LEU A 521 7.94 -9.41 -4.17
CA LEU A 521 8.23 -8.34 -3.20
C LEU A 521 9.23 -7.34 -3.80
N THR A 522 8.75 -6.56 -4.76
CA THR A 522 9.53 -5.60 -5.56
C THR A 522 10.15 -4.50 -4.69
N GLY A 523 11.48 -4.38 -4.72
CA GLY A 523 12.21 -3.29 -4.09
C GLY A 523 12.58 -3.50 -2.62
N LEU A 524 13.88 -3.32 -2.33
CA LEU A 524 14.57 -3.52 -1.06
C LEU A 524 13.81 -3.17 0.25
N LEU A 525 13.05 -2.06 0.27
CA LEU A 525 12.47 -1.56 1.51
C LEU A 525 11.14 -2.24 1.89
N THR A 526 10.51 -3.00 0.99
CA THR A 526 9.23 -3.69 1.23
C THR A 526 9.31 -4.77 2.32
N GLU A 527 10.47 -5.40 2.48
CA GLU A 527 10.76 -6.39 3.53
C GLU A 527 10.90 -5.78 4.93
N VAL A 528 11.25 -4.51 5.04
CA VAL A 528 11.64 -3.88 6.32
C VAL A 528 10.51 -3.89 7.37
N PRO A 529 9.22 -3.72 7.03
CA PRO A 529 8.09 -3.94 7.95
C PRO A 529 7.95 -5.37 8.47
N ASN A 530 8.27 -6.39 7.66
CA ASN A 530 8.21 -7.79 8.09
C ASN A 530 9.38 -8.15 9.03
N ILE A 531 10.51 -7.43 8.89
CA ILE A 531 11.72 -7.65 9.70
C ILE A 531 11.69 -6.91 11.05
N LEU A 532 11.15 -5.69 11.14
CA LEU A 532 11.40 -4.77 12.27
C LEU A 532 10.23 -4.60 13.24
N ASP A 533 10.51 -4.64 14.55
CA ASP A 533 9.53 -4.34 15.60
C ASP A 533 9.02 -2.87 15.53
N PRO A 534 7.85 -2.55 16.12
CA PRO A 534 7.32 -1.18 16.16
C PRO A 534 8.24 -0.07 16.71
N LYS A 535 9.25 -0.40 17.52
CA LYS A 535 10.24 0.58 18.03
C LYS A 535 11.48 0.72 17.13
N GLN A 536 11.57 -0.09 16.09
CA GLN A 536 12.71 -0.20 15.18
C GLN A 536 12.37 0.44 13.81
N ILE A 537 11.14 0.24 13.34
CA ILE A 537 10.62 0.70 12.03
C ILE A 537 10.39 2.22 11.93
N GLU A 538 10.44 2.97 13.04
CA GLU A 538 10.18 4.43 13.08
C GLU A 538 11.06 5.21 12.08
N ALA A 539 12.28 4.74 11.83
CA ALA A 539 13.20 5.37 10.89
C ALA A 539 12.72 5.29 9.43
N LEU A 540 12.17 4.14 9.00
CA LEU A 540 11.61 3.95 7.65
C LEU A 540 10.47 4.95 7.41
N HIS A 541 9.51 4.98 8.33
CA HIS A 541 8.36 5.87 8.33
C HIS A 541 8.79 7.35 8.23
N MET A 542 9.82 7.74 8.98
CA MET A 542 10.38 9.09 8.93
C MET A 542 11.11 9.41 7.62
N ILE A 543 11.78 8.45 6.98
CA ILE A 543 12.38 8.64 5.64
C ILE A 543 11.28 8.98 4.63
N VAL A 544 10.29 8.08 4.46
CA VAL A 544 9.21 8.24 3.47
C VAL A 544 8.53 9.60 3.63
N LYS A 545 8.10 9.92 4.85
CA LYS A 545 7.55 11.24 5.21
C LYS A 545 8.48 12.39 4.84
N SER A 546 9.77 12.32 5.21
CA SER A 546 10.73 13.41 4.94
C SER A 546 10.94 13.68 3.44
N CYS A 547 10.72 12.67 2.59
CA CYS A 547 10.85 12.78 1.15
C CYS A 547 9.60 13.39 0.48
N ILE A 548 8.39 12.94 0.83
CA ILE A 548 7.15 13.31 0.13
C ILE A 548 6.37 14.48 0.76
N LEU A 549 6.55 14.77 2.06
CA LEU A 549 5.79 15.79 2.78
C LEU A 549 6.52 17.13 2.86
N ASP A 550 5.81 18.23 2.59
CA ASP A 550 6.39 19.58 2.54
C ASP A 550 6.13 20.44 3.80
N ASN A 551 6.61 19.97 4.96
CA ASN A 551 6.42 20.64 6.26
C ASN A 551 7.17 21.98 6.43
N ALA A 552 7.89 22.46 5.42
CA ALA A 552 8.71 23.67 5.55
C ALA A 552 8.94 24.47 4.25
N GLY A 553 8.64 23.90 3.08
CA GLY A 553 8.89 24.53 1.78
C GLY A 553 10.38 24.55 1.42
N SER A 554 10.82 23.60 0.58
CA SER A 554 12.07 23.78 -0.19
C SER A 554 11.95 24.91 -1.24
N GLY A 555 10.75 25.49 -1.38
CA GLY A 555 10.37 26.38 -2.46
C GLY A 555 9.84 25.62 -3.68
N LEU A 556 9.58 26.37 -4.75
CA LEU A 556 9.46 25.79 -6.08
C LEU A 556 10.85 25.80 -6.74
N THR A 557 11.13 24.82 -7.59
CA THR A 557 12.34 24.83 -8.42
C THR A 557 12.32 26.02 -9.38
N ARG A 558 13.45 26.24 -10.06
CA ARG A 558 13.56 27.19 -11.18
C ARG A 558 12.52 26.94 -12.28
N ALA A 559 12.04 25.69 -12.42
CA ALA A 559 11.02 25.23 -13.36
C ALA A 559 9.58 25.28 -12.80
N GLY A 560 9.36 25.90 -11.64
CA GLY A 560 8.03 26.01 -11.00
C GLY A 560 7.55 24.71 -10.32
N GLU A 561 8.41 23.71 -10.19
CA GLU A 561 8.07 22.39 -9.65
C GLU A 561 8.16 22.34 -8.12
N ASN A 562 7.28 21.58 -7.46
CA ASN A 562 7.46 21.22 -6.04
C ASN A 562 8.01 19.78 -5.96
N LEU A 563 9.27 19.63 -5.54
CA LEU A 563 9.96 18.33 -5.54
C LEU A 563 9.34 17.31 -4.57
N GLN A 564 8.71 17.78 -3.49
CA GLN A 564 7.99 16.94 -2.52
C GLN A 564 6.80 16.25 -3.22
N LYS A 565 6.01 17.01 -4.00
CA LYS A 565 4.95 16.44 -4.85
C LYS A 565 5.49 15.53 -5.95
N THR A 566 6.61 15.87 -6.59
CA THR A 566 7.18 14.98 -7.62
C THR A 566 7.67 13.65 -7.02
N ARG A 567 8.30 13.68 -5.84
CA ARG A 567 8.63 12.45 -5.10
C ARG A 567 7.39 11.70 -4.60
N CYS A 568 6.31 12.40 -4.26
CA CYS A 568 5.02 11.80 -3.94
C CYS A 568 4.39 11.07 -5.14
N ARG A 569 4.59 11.58 -6.36
CA ARG A 569 4.18 10.91 -7.61
C ARG A 569 5.04 9.68 -7.90
N MET A 570 6.37 9.82 -7.88
CA MET A 570 7.30 8.70 -8.07
C MET A 570 7.03 7.53 -7.10
N PHE A 571 6.66 7.84 -5.86
CA PHE A 571 6.33 6.86 -4.82
C PHE A 571 5.05 6.05 -5.08
N LEU A 572 4.24 6.41 -6.09
CA LEU A 572 3.07 5.63 -6.52
C LEU A 572 3.12 5.21 -7.99
N ALA A 573 3.90 5.89 -8.83
CA ALA A 573 4.14 5.47 -10.21
C ALA A 573 5.01 4.20 -10.34
N LEU A 574 5.71 3.81 -9.27
CA LEU A 574 6.65 2.69 -9.27
C LEU A 574 6.20 1.63 -8.26
N ASP A 575 6.28 0.36 -8.66
CA ASP A 575 5.76 -0.78 -7.91
C ASP A 575 6.44 -0.95 -6.56
N CYS A 576 7.75 -0.72 -6.48
CA CYS A 576 8.49 -0.67 -5.21
C CYS A 576 7.92 0.37 -4.22
N GLY A 577 7.32 1.46 -4.73
CA GLY A 577 6.63 2.48 -3.94
C GLY A 577 5.21 2.06 -3.53
N LYS A 578 4.43 1.51 -4.48
CA LYS A 578 3.09 0.93 -4.23
C LYS A 578 3.16 -0.17 -3.16
N SER A 579 4.07 -1.14 -3.32
CA SER A 579 4.33 -2.21 -2.35
C SER A 579 4.87 -1.69 -1.01
N LEU A 580 5.79 -0.71 -0.98
CA LEU A 580 6.24 -0.14 0.29
C LEU A 580 5.12 0.57 1.05
N LEU A 581 4.20 1.25 0.36
CA LEU A 581 3.00 1.80 0.99
C LEU A 581 2.10 0.68 1.55
N ARG A 582 1.89 -0.41 0.80
CA ARG A 582 1.11 -1.57 1.24
C ARG A 582 1.65 -2.16 2.53
N GLU A 583 2.93 -2.51 2.58
CA GLU A 583 3.53 -3.14 3.77
C GLU A 583 3.57 -2.19 4.98
N MET A 584 3.72 -0.87 4.77
CA MET A 584 3.59 0.12 5.84
C MET A 584 2.16 0.23 6.42
N LEU A 585 1.13 -0.01 5.61
CA LEU A 585 -0.27 -0.01 6.05
C LEU A 585 -0.66 -1.35 6.70
N VAL A 586 -0.23 -2.48 6.12
CA VAL A 586 -0.37 -3.83 6.71
C VAL A 586 0.29 -3.89 8.08
N PHE A 587 1.49 -3.30 8.25
CA PHE A 587 2.15 -3.19 9.56
C PHE A 587 1.30 -2.48 10.62
N ILE A 588 0.55 -1.45 10.23
CA ILE A 588 -0.34 -0.70 11.13
C ILE A 588 -1.58 -1.52 11.52
N ALA A 589 -2.05 -2.41 10.65
CA ALA A 589 -3.10 -3.39 10.95
C ALA A 589 -2.58 -4.49 11.88
N VAL A 590 -1.56 -5.25 11.45
CA VAL A 590 -1.01 -6.42 12.15
C VAL A 590 -0.52 -6.08 13.57
N TRP A 591 0.07 -4.91 13.76
CA TRP A 591 0.52 -4.46 15.09
C TRP A 591 -0.52 -3.60 15.82
N GLU A 592 -1.78 -3.53 15.39
CA GLU A 592 -2.87 -2.77 16.01
C GLU A 592 -2.47 -1.34 16.42
N LYS A 593 -1.85 -0.58 15.50
CA LYS A 593 -1.30 0.74 15.83
C LYS A 593 -2.41 1.77 16.07
N ASP A 594 -2.48 2.29 17.29
CA ASP A 594 -3.42 3.34 17.72
C ASP A 594 -3.02 4.74 17.22
N GLU A 595 -3.96 5.69 17.33
CA GLU A 595 -3.79 7.09 16.91
C GLU A 595 -2.76 7.89 17.73
N GLN A 596 -2.37 7.40 18.92
CA GLN A 596 -1.35 8.03 19.77
C GLN A 596 0.07 7.58 19.41
N SER A 597 0.20 6.48 18.67
CA SER A 597 1.49 5.96 18.20
C SER A 597 2.15 6.86 17.16
N LEU A 598 3.48 7.03 17.27
CA LEU A 598 4.27 7.85 16.34
C LEU A 598 4.15 7.34 14.90
N ILE A 599 4.08 6.02 14.71
CA ILE A 599 3.88 5.36 13.41
C ILE A 599 2.59 5.85 12.76
N PHE A 600 1.45 5.72 13.45
CA PHE A 600 0.15 6.16 12.91
C PHE A 600 0.20 7.65 12.54
N GLN A 601 0.67 8.51 13.45
CA GLN A 601 0.75 9.96 13.22
C GLN A 601 1.68 10.35 12.07
N VAL A 602 2.74 9.56 11.81
CA VAL A 602 3.64 9.74 10.67
C VAL A 602 2.98 9.25 9.37
N THR A 603 2.24 8.13 9.39
CA THR A 603 1.54 7.63 8.21
C THR A 603 0.31 8.45 7.85
N THR A 604 -0.41 9.03 8.80
CA THR A 604 -1.44 10.06 8.53
C THR A 604 -0.85 11.20 7.71
N GLN A 605 0.33 11.69 8.11
CA GLN A 605 1.07 12.75 7.41
C GLN A 605 1.62 12.32 6.04
N ILE A 606 1.80 11.02 5.79
CA ILE A 606 2.09 10.46 4.46
C ILE A 606 0.82 10.49 3.60
N VAL A 607 -0.31 10.02 4.12
CA VAL A 607 -1.62 10.03 3.43
C VAL A 607 -2.09 11.47 3.13
N GLU A 608 -1.82 12.44 4.01
CA GLU A 608 -2.03 13.87 3.73
C GLU A 608 -1.23 14.37 2.52
N ALA A 609 -0.01 13.89 2.31
CA ALA A 609 0.79 14.23 1.12
C ALA A 609 0.22 13.58 -0.16
N LEU A 610 -0.30 12.35 -0.07
CA LEU A 610 -1.02 11.69 -1.17
C LEU A 610 -2.29 12.47 -1.54
N HIS A 611 -3.07 12.92 -0.54
CA HIS A 611 -4.27 13.74 -0.73
C HIS A 611 -3.96 15.10 -1.40
N HIS A 612 -2.94 15.79 -0.92
CA HIS A 612 -2.47 17.04 -1.53
C HIS A 612 -1.92 16.87 -2.96
N SER A 613 -1.67 15.63 -3.38
CA SER A 613 -1.28 15.26 -4.76
C SER A 613 -2.42 14.60 -5.55
N ALA A 614 -3.60 14.42 -4.94
CA ALA A 614 -4.79 13.75 -5.47
C ALA A 614 -4.58 12.29 -5.92
N LEU A 615 -3.73 11.56 -5.18
CA LEU A 615 -3.33 10.18 -5.47
C LEU A 615 -3.94 9.14 -4.50
N ILE A 616 -4.85 9.52 -3.60
CA ILE A 616 -5.54 8.52 -2.75
C ILE A 616 -6.44 7.58 -3.56
N PRO A 617 -7.20 8.01 -4.59
CA PRO A 617 -7.96 7.09 -5.45
C PRO A 617 -7.08 6.01 -6.10
N TYR A 618 -5.98 6.41 -6.73
CA TYR A 618 -5.02 5.47 -7.32
C TYR A 618 -4.38 4.54 -6.29
N ALA A 619 -3.96 5.08 -5.15
CA ALA A 619 -3.40 4.29 -4.06
C ALA A 619 -4.43 3.30 -3.48
N TRP A 620 -5.71 3.64 -3.42
CA TRP A 620 -6.76 2.74 -2.97
C TRP A 620 -6.91 1.54 -3.91
N ASN A 621 -6.94 1.78 -5.23
CA ASN A 621 -7.00 0.71 -6.23
C ASN A 621 -5.73 -0.15 -6.20
N SER A 622 -4.53 0.47 -6.17
CA SER A 622 -3.23 -0.20 -6.05
C SER A 622 -3.02 -0.98 -4.74
N LEU A 623 -3.93 -0.86 -3.77
CA LEU A 623 -3.92 -1.59 -2.49
C LEU A 623 -5.05 -2.62 -2.39
N ARG A 624 -5.81 -2.83 -3.47
CA ARG A 624 -6.80 -3.91 -3.61
C ARG A 624 -6.08 -5.28 -3.61
N ILE A 625 -6.77 -6.28 -3.08
CA ILE A 625 -6.47 -7.70 -3.30
C ILE A 625 -7.80 -8.29 -3.80
N PRO A 626 -7.91 -8.90 -5.00
CA PRO A 626 -9.21 -9.14 -5.65
C PRO A 626 -10.20 -9.95 -4.80
N LYS A 627 -9.70 -10.98 -4.10
CA LYS A 627 -10.41 -11.84 -3.15
C LYS A 627 -10.94 -11.16 -1.88
N ASP A 628 -10.27 -10.10 -1.40
CA ASP A 628 -10.72 -9.31 -0.24
C ASP A 628 -11.75 -8.25 -0.67
N ILE A 629 -12.92 -8.21 -0.01
CA ILE A 629 -13.92 -7.14 -0.21
C ILE A 629 -13.30 -5.76 0.10
N ILE A 630 -12.49 -5.68 1.15
CA ILE A 630 -11.62 -4.56 1.51
C ILE A 630 -10.33 -5.15 2.11
N SER A 631 -9.17 -4.81 1.55
CA SER A 631 -7.89 -5.32 2.08
C SER A 631 -7.53 -4.71 3.46
N PRO A 632 -6.64 -5.32 4.24
CA PRO A 632 -6.12 -4.72 5.47
C PRO A 632 -5.44 -3.37 5.24
N ALA A 633 -4.75 -3.21 4.10
CA ALA A 633 -4.09 -1.95 3.72
C ALA A 633 -5.11 -0.86 3.39
N GLN A 634 -6.15 -1.19 2.61
CA GLN A 634 -7.29 -0.31 2.34
C GLN A 634 -8.02 0.10 3.63
N THR A 635 -8.31 -0.86 4.51
CA THR A 635 -8.96 -0.60 5.82
C THR A 635 -8.16 0.41 6.65
N VAL A 636 -6.83 0.26 6.71
CA VAL A 636 -5.97 1.23 7.40
C VAL A 636 -5.91 2.58 6.67
N LEU A 637 -5.83 2.61 5.34
CA LEU A 637 -5.86 3.85 4.56
C LEU A 637 -7.13 4.66 4.85
N LEU A 638 -8.30 4.02 4.84
CA LEU A 638 -9.57 4.67 5.17
C LEU A 638 -9.63 5.15 6.64
N ARG A 639 -9.04 4.39 7.57
CA ARG A 639 -8.91 4.80 8.98
C ARG A 639 -8.03 6.05 9.14
N LEU A 640 -6.93 6.14 8.41
CA LEU A 640 -6.04 7.31 8.39
C LEU A 640 -6.73 8.53 7.75
N VAL A 641 -7.46 8.33 6.64
CA VAL A 641 -8.29 9.38 6.03
C VAL A 641 -9.36 9.87 7.02
N ASN A 642 -10.07 8.96 7.69
CA ASN A 642 -11.08 9.35 8.67
C ASN A 642 -10.48 10.21 9.80
N HIS A 643 -9.28 9.85 10.28
CA HIS A 643 -8.55 10.66 11.24
C HIS A 643 -8.20 12.06 10.71
N MET A 644 -7.81 12.21 9.43
CA MET A 644 -7.60 13.53 8.80
C MET A 644 -8.87 14.38 8.81
N PHE A 645 -10.04 13.81 8.50
CA PHE A 645 -11.32 14.53 8.56
C PHE A 645 -11.71 14.91 9.99
N ARG A 646 -11.50 14.02 10.99
CA ARG A 646 -11.66 14.33 12.42
C ARG A 646 -10.74 15.47 12.88
N ALA A 647 -9.50 15.51 12.41
CA ALA A 647 -8.57 16.58 12.69
C ALA A 647 -9.02 17.92 12.09
N ARG A 648 -9.65 17.92 10.90
CA ARG A 648 -10.21 19.11 10.24
C ARG A 648 -11.42 19.69 10.98
N ILE A 649 -12.37 18.86 11.42
CA ILE A 649 -13.53 19.29 12.23
C ILE A 649 -13.09 20.12 13.44
N ASN A 650 -12.09 19.61 14.18
CA ASN A 650 -11.55 20.26 15.38
C ASN A 650 -10.74 21.54 15.10
N ASN A 651 -10.24 21.74 13.87
CA ASN A 651 -9.36 22.85 13.48
C ASN A 651 -9.95 23.71 12.34
N SER A 652 -11.28 23.76 12.24
CA SER A 652 -12.04 24.40 11.15
C SER A 652 -11.80 25.91 10.92
N ALA A 653 -11.02 26.58 11.77
CA ALA A 653 -10.71 28.00 11.66
C ALA A 653 -9.64 28.36 10.61
N SER A 654 -9.07 27.39 9.88
CA SER A 654 -7.91 27.62 8.99
C SER A 654 -7.92 26.89 7.64
N GLN A 655 -9.04 26.33 7.18
CA GLN A 655 -9.09 25.64 5.88
C GLN A 655 -9.23 26.62 4.70
N GLU A 656 -8.45 26.42 3.63
CA GLU A 656 -8.68 27.12 2.35
C GLU A 656 -9.84 26.48 1.57
N THR A 657 -10.61 27.29 0.84
CA THR A 657 -11.72 26.81 -0.01
C THR A 657 -11.30 25.74 -1.03
N LYS A 658 -10.04 25.76 -1.46
CA LYS A 658 -9.45 24.75 -2.36
C LYS A 658 -9.28 23.38 -1.70
N ASP A 659 -9.11 23.34 -0.38
CA ASP A 659 -8.92 22.08 0.36
C ASP A 659 -10.28 21.43 0.63
N ASN A 660 -11.31 22.19 1.03
CA ASN A 660 -12.70 21.70 1.08
C ASN A 660 -13.13 21.09 -0.26
N SER A 661 -12.74 21.69 -1.40
CA SER A 661 -13.06 21.14 -2.71
C SER A 661 -12.36 19.81 -3.01
N ARG A 662 -11.17 19.53 -2.44
CA ARG A 662 -10.51 18.21 -2.57
C ARG A 662 -11.10 17.21 -1.59
N ASP A 663 -11.44 17.65 -0.38
CA ASP A 663 -12.10 16.81 0.63
C ASP A 663 -13.44 16.27 0.10
N ILE A 664 -14.24 17.11 -0.58
CA ILE A 664 -15.52 16.68 -1.20
C ILE A 664 -15.29 15.69 -2.35
N LYS A 665 -14.26 15.87 -3.18
CA LYS A 665 -13.90 14.94 -4.27
C LYS A 665 -13.43 13.58 -3.72
N LEU A 666 -12.68 13.58 -2.61
CA LEU A 666 -12.30 12.34 -1.92
C LEU A 666 -13.50 11.62 -1.26
N VAL A 667 -14.49 12.35 -0.74
CA VAL A 667 -15.75 11.74 -0.26
C VAL A 667 -16.60 11.19 -1.41
N HIS A 668 -16.61 11.86 -2.58
CA HIS A 668 -17.24 11.35 -3.80
C HIS A 668 -16.61 10.01 -4.22
N PHE A 669 -15.28 9.93 -4.28
CA PHE A 669 -14.56 8.69 -4.58
C PHE A 669 -14.96 7.56 -3.63
N PHE A 670 -14.83 7.78 -2.31
CA PHE A 670 -15.12 6.73 -1.33
C PHE A 670 -16.59 6.31 -1.32
N LEU A 671 -17.55 7.23 -1.48
CA LEU A 671 -18.97 6.85 -1.58
C LEU A 671 -19.27 6.10 -2.89
N SER A 672 -18.61 6.46 -4.00
CA SER A 672 -18.78 5.76 -5.29
C SER A 672 -18.32 4.30 -5.16
N PHE A 673 -17.13 4.05 -4.59
CA PHE A 673 -16.62 2.69 -4.35
C PHE A 673 -17.44 1.91 -3.32
N PHE A 674 -17.93 2.59 -2.28
CA PHE A 674 -18.85 2.01 -1.29
C PHE A 674 -20.13 1.49 -1.96
N ARG A 675 -20.68 2.26 -2.90
CA ARG A 675 -21.90 1.95 -3.65
C ARG A 675 -21.71 0.88 -4.75
N SER A 676 -20.65 0.97 -5.55
CA SER A 676 -20.42 0.08 -6.70
C SER A 676 -19.91 -1.30 -6.32
N ARG A 677 -19.29 -1.42 -5.14
CA ARG A 677 -18.60 -2.65 -4.69
C ARG A 677 -19.00 -3.08 -3.27
N ILE A 678 -18.65 -2.29 -2.25
CA ILE A 678 -18.70 -2.74 -0.85
C ILE A 678 -20.12 -3.13 -0.39
N VAL A 679 -21.10 -2.29 -0.73
CA VAL A 679 -22.51 -2.53 -0.41
C VAL A 679 -23.06 -3.74 -1.17
N PRO A 680 -22.90 -3.87 -2.51
CA PRO A 680 -23.18 -5.10 -3.25
C PRO A 680 -22.60 -6.37 -2.64
N GLU A 681 -21.29 -6.42 -2.37
CA GLU A 681 -20.60 -7.64 -1.91
C GLU A 681 -21.02 -8.03 -0.48
N CYS A 682 -21.04 -7.09 0.46
CA CYS A 682 -21.54 -7.36 1.81
C CYS A 682 -23.02 -7.76 1.83
N ALA A 683 -23.87 -7.13 1.00
CA ALA A 683 -25.29 -7.47 0.94
C ALA A 683 -25.57 -8.80 0.20
N ALA A 684 -24.69 -9.23 -0.70
CA ALA A 684 -24.75 -10.57 -1.30
C ALA A 684 -24.44 -11.67 -0.26
N LEU A 685 -23.40 -11.49 0.56
CA LEU A 685 -23.11 -12.39 1.70
C LEU A 685 -24.29 -12.45 2.68
N MET A 686 -24.85 -11.29 3.07
CA MET A 686 -26.03 -11.23 3.96
C MET A 686 -27.28 -11.87 3.33
N HIS A 687 -27.42 -11.82 2.00
CA HIS A 687 -28.49 -12.50 1.28
C HIS A 687 -28.33 -14.03 1.34
N LEU A 688 -27.13 -14.55 1.12
CA LEU A 688 -26.87 -15.99 1.23
C LEU A 688 -27.05 -16.50 2.67
N GLN A 689 -26.65 -15.72 3.68
CA GLN A 689 -26.99 -16.01 5.09
C GLN A 689 -28.50 -16.09 5.31
N ALA A 690 -29.31 -15.28 4.60
CA ALA A 690 -30.77 -15.35 4.68
C ALA A 690 -31.33 -16.61 4.00
N GLN A 691 -30.82 -17.00 2.83
CA GLN A 691 -31.26 -18.21 2.12
C GLN A 691 -30.96 -19.48 2.92
N ILE A 692 -29.76 -19.59 3.49
CA ILE A 692 -29.37 -20.71 4.37
C ILE A 692 -30.24 -20.73 5.65
N ARG A 693 -30.59 -19.55 6.18
CA ARG A 693 -31.47 -19.41 7.35
C ARG A 693 -32.94 -19.76 7.07
N GLU A 694 -33.40 -19.60 5.85
CA GLU A 694 -34.76 -19.95 5.40
C GLU A 694 -34.85 -21.38 4.83
N GLU A 695 -33.78 -22.17 4.95
CA GLU A 695 -33.67 -23.56 4.48
C GLU A 695 -33.76 -23.70 2.93
N ASN A 696 -33.44 -22.63 2.19
CA ASN A 696 -33.42 -22.59 0.72
C ASN A 696 -32.06 -22.98 0.10
N CYS A 697 -30.96 -22.84 0.85
CA CYS A 697 -29.59 -23.18 0.46
C CYS A 697 -28.91 -23.99 1.56
N ASP A 698 -27.92 -24.83 1.23
CA ASP A 698 -27.19 -25.63 2.21
C ASP A 698 -26.08 -24.81 2.90
N PRO A 699 -25.86 -24.98 4.22
CA PRO A 699 -24.72 -24.39 4.94
C PRO A 699 -23.33 -24.58 4.35
N SER A 700 -23.11 -25.59 3.50
CA SER A 700 -21.83 -25.84 2.81
C SER A 700 -21.66 -25.06 1.50
N GLU A 701 -22.71 -24.42 0.99
CA GLU A 701 -22.66 -23.53 -0.19
C GLU A 701 -22.18 -22.11 0.18
N PHE A 702 -21.80 -21.87 1.45
CA PHE A 702 -21.31 -20.57 1.90
C PHE A 702 -19.83 -20.37 1.52
N PRO A 703 -19.48 -19.39 0.67
CA PRO A 703 -18.23 -19.39 -0.10
C PRO A 703 -16.98 -18.90 0.66
N VAL A 704 -17.15 -18.31 1.86
CA VAL A 704 -16.07 -17.61 2.58
C VAL A 704 -15.99 -18.07 4.03
N ASP A 705 -14.82 -17.93 4.66
CA ASP A 705 -14.59 -18.42 6.01
C ASP A 705 -14.94 -17.37 7.11
N SER A 706 -14.74 -17.74 8.38
CA SER A 706 -15.06 -16.85 9.51
C SER A 706 -14.04 -15.72 9.72
N TRP A 707 -12.87 -15.74 9.08
CA TRP A 707 -11.91 -14.63 9.01
C TRP A 707 -12.26 -13.66 7.89
N ASP A 708 -12.64 -14.16 6.71
CA ASP A 708 -13.12 -13.35 5.58
C ASP A 708 -14.32 -12.49 6.00
N MET A 709 -15.27 -13.08 6.73
CA MET A 709 -16.42 -12.37 7.30
C MET A 709 -16.03 -11.31 8.34
N GLU A 710 -14.95 -11.52 9.12
CA GLU A 710 -14.45 -10.53 10.06
C GLU A 710 -13.75 -9.37 9.34
N ARG A 711 -12.95 -9.64 8.28
CA ARG A 711 -12.37 -8.62 7.39
C ARG A 711 -13.45 -7.78 6.73
N ALA A 712 -14.46 -8.42 6.14
CA ALA A 712 -15.60 -7.75 5.50
C ALA A 712 -16.37 -6.87 6.50
N LYS A 713 -16.59 -7.37 7.73
CA LYS A 713 -17.20 -6.59 8.82
C LYS A 713 -16.36 -5.37 9.20
N ASP A 714 -15.05 -5.52 9.39
CA ASP A 714 -14.18 -4.44 9.85
C ASP A 714 -13.97 -3.36 8.78
N GLY A 715 -13.80 -3.75 7.52
CA GLY A 715 -13.80 -2.81 6.40
C GLY A 715 -15.12 -2.04 6.28
N LEU A 716 -16.27 -2.75 6.35
CA LEU A 716 -17.60 -2.13 6.35
C LEU A 716 -17.81 -1.19 7.55
N ALA A 717 -17.38 -1.62 8.75
CA ALA A 717 -17.42 -0.79 9.95
C ALA A 717 -16.55 0.47 9.80
N GLN A 718 -15.38 0.36 9.14
CA GLN A 718 -14.50 1.50 8.91
C GLN A 718 -15.07 2.49 7.88
N TYR A 719 -15.80 2.00 6.86
CA TYR A 719 -16.60 2.85 5.96
C TYR A 719 -17.72 3.58 6.70
N LEU A 720 -18.48 2.88 7.54
CA LEU A 720 -19.56 3.50 8.31
C LEU A 720 -19.02 4.49 9.37
N ASP A 721 -17.83 4.25 9.92
CA ASP A 721 -17.11 5.17 10.82
C ASP A 721 -16.61 6.43 10.08
N PHE A 722 -16.19 6.30 8.82
CA PHE A 722 -15.86 7.43 7.94
C PHE A 722 -17.12 8.23 7.56
N LEU A 723 -18.17 7.57 7.08
CA LEU A 723 -19.45 8.20 6.73
C LEU A 723 -20.10 8.90 7.94
N THR A 724 -19.90 8.39 9.15
CA THR A 724 -20.32 9.06 10.39
C THR A 724 -19.61 10.41 10.55
N THR A 725 -18.27 10.45 10.43
CA THR A 725 -17.50 11.70 10.51
C THR A 725 -17.91 12.70 9.42
N VAL A 726 -17.98 12.29 8.15
CA VAL A 726 -18.25 13.23 7.05
C VAL A 726 -19.72 13.64 6.94
N ALA A 727 -20.63 12.96 7.63
CA ALA A 727 -22.03 13.39 7.81
C ALA A 727 -22.20 14.48 8.89
N GLU A 728 -21.22 14.72 9.77
CA GLU A 728 -21.26 15.85 10.72
C GLU A 728 -20.82 17.19 10.09
N MET A 729 -19.98 17.12 9.05
CA MET A 729 -19.50 18.28 8.28
C MET A 729 -20.55 18.77 7.27
N LEU A 730 -20.86 20.08 7.27
CA LEU A 730 -22.00 20.63 6.53
C LEU A 730 -21.93 20.39 5.00
N ASP A 731 -20.81 20.75 4.37
CA ASP A 731 -20.65 20.71 2.91
C ASP A 731 -20.78 19.26 2.37
N THR A 732 -20.09 18.32 3.02
CA THR A 732 -20.11 16.89 2.68
C THR A 732 -21.44 16.24 3.06
N ARG A 733 -22.07 16.61 4.18
CA ARG A 733 -23.41 16.14 4.54
C ARG A 733 -24.45 16.50 3.48
N THR A 734 -24.43 17.72 2.96
CA THR A 734 -25.32 18.10 1.84
C THR A 734 -25.08 17.21 0.62
N LYS A 735 -23.81 16.89 0.30
CA LYS A 735 -23.50 15.98 -0.80
C LYS A 735 -23.92 14.52 -0.54
N LEU A 736 -23.78 13.98 0.67
CA LEU A 736 -24.32 12.64 1.01
C LEU A 736 -25.84 12.53 0.79
N ILE A 737 -26.57 13.62 1.02
CA ILE A 737 -28.02 13.68 0.78
C ILE A 737 -28.34 13.79 -0.72
N GLU A 738 -27.62 14.67 -1.43
CA GLU A 738 -27.71 14.84 -2.89
C GLU A 738 -27.40 13.54 -3.65
N TRP A 739 -26.42 12.78 -3.15
CA TRP A 739 -25.97 11.49 -3.69
C TRP A 739 -26.81 10.29 -3.23
N GLU A 740 -27.95 10.51 -2.55
CA GLU A 740 -28.89 9.48 -2.07
C GLU A 740 -28.26 8.36 -1.19
N ALA A 741 -27.27 8.68 -0.33
CA ALA A 741 -26.54 7.72 0.49
C ALA A 741 -27.41 6.88 1.47
N ILE A 742 -28.69 7.22 1.61
CA ILE A 742 -29.69 6.42 2.32
C ILE A 742 -29.94 5.07 1.64
N TYR A 743 -29.85 4.97 0.31
CA TYR A 743 -30.06 3.71 -0.40
C TYR A 743 -29.08 2.63 0.07
N ASP A 744 -27.79 2.99 0.16
CA ASP A 744 -26.71 2.06 0.51
C ASP A 744 -26.87 1.56 1.96
N LEU A 745 -27.18 2.50 2.87
CA LEU A 745 -27.41 2.24 4.29
C LEU A 745 -28.65 1.35 4.54
N ILE A 746 -29.73 1.54 3.77
CA ILE A 746 -30.95 0.72 3.87
C ILE A 746 -30.76 -0.65 3.21
N THR A 747 -29.95 -0.76 2.16
CA THR A 747 -29.60 -2.03 1.53
C THR A 747 -28.89 -2.95 2.52
N ILE A 748 -27.83 -2.46 3.19
CA ILE A 748 -27.14 -3.19 4.27
C ILE A 748 -28.11 -3.51 5.42
N LEU A 749 -28.88 -2.53 5.91
CA LEU A 749 -29.80 -2.74 7.04
C LEU A 749 -30.84 -3.82 6.76
N THR A 750 -31.31 -3.92 5.51
CA THR A 750 -32.28 -4.93 5.07
C THR A 750 -31.65 -6.31 5.04
N GLY A 751 -30.43 -6.44 4.48
CA GLY A 751 -29.63 -7.67 4.53
C GLY A 751 -29.42 -8.15 5.96
N LEU A 752 -29.05 -7.25 6.87
CA LEU A 752 -28.83 -7.55 8.30
C LEU A 752 -30.11 -7.90 9.10
N GLU A 753 -31.30 -7.63 8.59
CA GLU A 753 -32.56 -8.07 9.20
C GLU A 753 -33.04 -9.42 8.64
N ALA A 754 -32.69 -9.74 7.39
CA ALA A 754 -32.96 -11.02 6.75
C ALA A 754 -31.95 -12.11 7.16
N GLY A 755 -30.65 -11.86 7.00
CA GLY A 755 -29.59 -12.84 7.29
C GLY A 755 -29.40 -13.09 8.79
N VAL A 756 -29.18 -12.03 9.58
CA VAL A 756 -28.75 -12.19 10.97
C VAL A 756 -29.92 -12.52 11.92
N PRO A 757 -29.86 -13.62 12.70
CA PRO A 757 -30.82 -13.91 13.75
C PRO A 757 -30.61 -13.00 14.98
N LYS A 758 -31.71 -12.44 15.51
CA LYS A 758 -31.67 -11.59 16.71
C LYS A 758 -31.38 -12.43 17.94
N LYS A 759 -30.33 -12.06 18.68
CA LYS A 759 -29.86 -12.83 19.84
C LYS A 759 -30.71 -12.50 21.08
N PRO A 760 -31.28 -13.50 21.78
CA PRO A 760 -32.10 -13.27 22.96
C PRO A 760 -31.25 -12.97 24.21
N LEU A 761 -31.81 -12.17 25.14
CA LEU A 761 -31.17 -11.83 26.42
C LEU A 761 -30.87 -13.05 27.32
N ILE A 762 -31.57 -14.18 27.10
CA ILE A 762 -31.42 -15.41 27.86
C ILE A 762 -31.44 -16.58 26.89
N GLU A 763 -30.33 -17.29 26.77
CA GLU A 763 -30.29 -18.61 26.16
C GLU A 763 -30.80 -19.66 27.13
N LEU A 764 -31.91 -20.32 26.78
CA LEU A 764 -32.37 -21.51 27.49
C LEU A 764 -31.47 -22.69 27.04
N PRO A 765 -30.85 -23.44 27.98
CA PRO A 765 -30.01 -24.58 27.61
C PRO A 765 -30.74 -25.54 26.69
N LYS A 766 -30.17 -25.81 25.52
CA LYS A 766 -30.71 -26.75 24.52
C LYS A 766 -30.91 -28.10 25.21
N ARG A 767 -32.18 -28.50 25.42
CA ARG A 767 -32.49 -29.83 25.94
C ARG A 767 -32.03 -30.85 24.91
N SER A 768 -31.07 -31.69 25.28
CA SER A 768 -30.67 -32.86 24.50
C SER A 768 -31.93 -33.67 24.12
N PRO A 769 -32.00 -34.22 22.90
CA PRO A 769 -33.12 -35.09 22.53
C PRO A 769 -33.20 -36.25 23.52
N ARG A 770 -34.39 -36.50 24.06
CA ARG A 770 -34.63 -37.66 24.92
C ARG A 770 -34.68 -38.90 24.03
N ASN A 771 -33.73 -39.81 24.23
CA ASN A 771 -33.98 -41.21 23.90
C ASN A 771 -35.04 -41.73 24.90
N ASP A 772 -36.27 -41.91 24.43
CA ASP A 772 -37.35 -42.55 25.21
C ASP A 772 -37.12 -44.08 25.26
N SER A 773 -36.03 -44.49 25.92
CA SER A 773 -35.63 -45.90 26.02
C SER A 773 -34.77 -46.25 27.25
N ASP A 774 -35.09 -45.73 28.45
CA ASP A 774 -35.21 -46.61 29.63
C ASP A 774 -35.93 -45.95 30.82
N GLY A 775 -36.54 -46.77 31.68
CA GLY A 775 -37.41 -46.31 32.76
C GLY A 775 -36.84 -46.50 34.17
N ASN A 776 -36.26 -45.45 34.78
CA ASN A 776 -36.01 -45.47 36.23
C ASN A 776 -35.92 -44.06 36.87
N PRO A 777 -36.85 -43.66 37.78
CA PRO A 777 -36.82 -42.36 38.44
C PRO A 777 -35.99 -42.39 39.74
N MET A 778 -34.66 -42.29 39.64
CA MET A 778 -33.80 -42.25 40.84
C MET A 778 -33.55 -40.82 41.32
N VAL A 779 -33.97 -40.53 42.55
CA VAL A 779 -33.80 -39.23 43.21
C VAL A 779 -32.36 -39.08 43.71
N GLU A 780 -31.65 -38.03 43.28
CA GLU A 780 -30.35 -37.70 43.84
C GLU A 780 -30.45 -37.40 45.35
N ARG A 781 -29.56 -38.05 46.11
CA ARG A 781 -29.30 -37.71 47.51
C ARG A 781 -27.90 -37.11 47.60
N PRO A 782 -27.72 -35.93 48.21
CA PRO A 782 -26.38 -35.44 48.50
C PRO A 782 -25.67 -36.33 49.53
N TYR A 783 -24.34 -36.29 49.51
CA TYR A 783 -23.41 -37.00 50.41
C TYR A 783 -23.27 -38.51 50.19
N ALA A 784 -22.53 -38.87 49.14
CA ALA A 784 -21.59 -39.99 49.16
C ALA A 784 -20.21 -39.44 48.78
N ALA A 785 -19.16 -39.79 49.52
CA ALA A 785 -17.79 -39.35 49.26
C ALA A 785 -16.91 -40.56 48.99
N THR A 786 -16.25 -40.57 47.83
CA THR A 786 -15.20 -41.51 47.45
C THR A 786 -14.14 -40.75 46.68
N GLU A 787 -12.88 -40.96 47.04
CA GLU A 787 -11.73 -40.30 46.43
C GLU A 787 -11.33 -41.03 45.14
N ASP A 788 -11.31 -40.32 44.01
CA ASP A 788 -10.40 -40.62 42.90
C ASP A 788 -10.24 -39.36 42.03
N GLY A 789 -9.09 -38.69 42.17
CA GLY A 789 -8.87 -37.34 41.66
C GLY A 789 -8.13 -37.29 40.33
N LEU A 790 -8.85 -37.48 39.21
CA LEU A 790 -8.38 -36.98 37.92
C LEU A 790 -8.62 -35.46 37.85
N PRO A 791 -7.66 -34.64 37.38
CA PRO A 791 -7.92 -33.23 37.13
C PRO A 791 -8.96 -33.11 36.00
N PRO A 792 -9.88 -32.13 36.04
CA PRO A 792 -10.79 -31.90 34.93
C PRO A 792 -9.97 -31.56 33.69
N SER A 793 -10.30 -32.19 32.56
CA SER A 793 -9.78 -31.80 31.25
C SER A 793 -9.97 -30.29 31.04
N PRO A 794 -9.03 -29.60 30.37
CA PRO A 794 -9.29 -28.24 29.94
C PRO A 794 -10.60 -28.21 29.13
N PRO A 795 -11.42 -27.14 29.23
CA PRO A 795 -12.58 -27.01 28.37
C PRO A 795 -12.12 -27.09 26.91
N PRO A 796 -12.89 -27.73 26.01
CA PRO A 796 -12.59 -27.64 24.59
C PRO A 796 -12.52 -26.16 24.19
N PRO A 797 -11.66 -25.78 23.23
CA PRO A 797 -11.67 -24.42 22.70
C PRO A 797 -13.10 -24.07 22.25
N PRO A 798 -13.53 -22.81 22.42
CA PRO A 798 -14.86 -22.40 21.97
C PRO A 798 -14.97 -22.72 20.48
N LEU A 799 -15.99 -23.49 20.12
CA LEU A 799 -16.28 -23.79 18.72
C LEU A 799 -16.56 -22.47 18.01
N GLN A 800 -15.66 -22.07 17.12
CA GLN A 800 -15.81 -20.86 16.30
C GLN A 800 -17.12 -20.99 15.52
N GLU A 801 -17.96 -19.96 15.58
CA GLU A 801 -19.24 -20.01 14.86
C GLU A 801 -18.96 -20.02 13.34
N PRO A 802 -19.66 -20.88 12.57
CA PRO A 802 -19.40 -21.02 11.14
C PRO A 802 -19.86 -19.77 10.40
N ALA A 803 -19.14 -19.41 9.34
CA ALA A 803 -19.23 -18.13 8.64
C ALA A 803 -20.66 -17.72 8.24
N HIS A 804 -21.50 -18.66 7.80
CA HIS A 804 -22.91 -18.40 7.48
C HIS A 804 -23.76 -17.90 8.66
N LYS A 805 -23.30 -18.05 9.90
CA LYS A 805 -23.98 -17.52 11.11
C LYS A 805 -23.38 -16.22 11.64
N PHE A 806 -22.37 -15.66 10.96
CA PHE A 806 -21.65 -14.48 11.41
C PHE A 806 -22.58 -13.30 11.77
N PRO A 807 -22.40 -12.64 12.93
CA PRO A 807 -23.44 -11.79 13.52
C PRO A 807 -23.43 -10.32 13.08
N TRP A 808 -22.36 -9.85 12.39
CA TRP A 808 -22.19 -8.45 11.99
C TRP A 808 -22.44 -7.43 13.12
N SER A 809 -22.01 -7.78 14.33
CA SER A 809 -22.24 -7.01 15.57
C SER A 809 -21.81 -5.55 15.45
N GLY A 810 -22.65 -4.63 15.90
CA GLY A 810 -22.37 -3.19 15.91
C GLY A 810 -22.74 -2.41 14.65
N ILE A 811 -22.75 -3.04 13.47
CA ILE A 811 -22.96 -2.38 12.15
C ILE A 811 -24.28 -1.59 12.12
N LYS A 812 -25.40 -2.18 12.59
CA LYS A 812 -26.71 -1.50 12.68
C LYS A 812 -26.61 -0.21 13.52
N GLY A 813 -25.80 -0.21 14.57
CA GLY A 813 -25.57 0.94 15.44
C GLY A 813 -24.91 2.14 14.74
N GLN A 814 -24.00 1.89 13.79
CA GLN A 814 -23.40 2.95 12.97
C GLN A 814 -24.40 3.45 11.92
N ILE A 815 -25.09 2.54 11.23
CA ILE A 815 -26.14 2.87 10.24
C ILE A 815 -27.20 3.80 10.84
N PHE A 816 -27.74 3.49 12.02
CA PHE A 816 -28.71 4.38 12.67
C PHE A 816 -28.13 5.74 13.07
N THR A 817 -26.82 5.81 13.35
CA THR A 817 -26.15 7.08 13.68
C THR A 817 -26.07 7.96 12.43
N ILE A 818 -25.66 7.40 11.29
CA ILE A 818 -25.59 8.12 10.00
C ILE A 818 -27.00 8.55 9.55
N ILE A 819 -27.98 7.63 9.53
CA ILE A 819 -29.38 7.93 9.16
C ILE A 819 -29.98 9.02 10.06
N ALA A 820 -29.77 8.93 11.39
CA ALA A 820 -30.21 9.97 12.32
C ALA A 820 -29.53 11.32 12.07
N THR A 821 -28.25 11.34 11.71
CA THR A 821 -27.52 12.57 11.36
C THR A 821 -28.02 13.17 10.05
N LEU A 822 -28.19 12.39 8.99
CA LEU A 822 -28.72 12.88 7.71
C LEU A 822 -30.15 13.44 7.86
N LEU A 823 -31.03 12.75 8.60
CA LEU A 823 -32.42 13.15 8.85
C LEU A 823 -32.59 14.43 9.70
N GLN A 824 -31.56 14.89 10.43
CA GLN A 824 -31.69 16.08 11.30
C GLN A 824 -32.14 17.32 10.52
N PRO A 825 -32.86 18.27 11.14
CA PRO A 825 -33.10 19.58 10.57
C PRO A 825 -31.79 20.30 10.18
N PRO A 826 -31.83 21.30 9.27
CA PRO A 826 -30.71 22.20 9.02
C PRO A 826 -30.23 22.91 10.29
N GLN A 827 -28.96 23.31 10.33
CA GLN A 827 -28.38 23.98 11.51
C GLN A 827 -29.20 25.21 11.94
N GLY A 828 -29.51 25.30 13.23
CA GLY A 828 -30.35 26.34 13.81
C GLY A 828 -31.86 26.04 13.80
N GLN A 829 -32.30 24.93 13.19
CA GLN A 829 -33.69 24.46 13.23
C GLN A 829 -33.83 23.22 14.14
N SER A 830 -35.06 22.94 14.59
CA SER A 830 -35.36 21.80 15.48
C SER A 830 -36.59 20.97 15.05
N SER A 831 -37.18 21.33 13.91
CA SER A 831 -38.30 20.71 13.19
C SER A 831 -38.53 21.53 11.90
N PRO A 832 -38.99 20.96 10.78
CA PRO A 832 -39.16 19.52 10.52
C PRO A 832 -37.81 18.80 10.33
N GLY A 833 -37.84 17.47 10.21
CA GLY A 833 -36.68 16.70 9.72
C GLY A 833 -36.34 17.04 8.25
N ASN A 834 -35.18 16.57 7.77
CA ASN A 834 -34.77 16.84 6.39
C ASN A 834 -35.72 16.16 5.38
N PRO A 835 -36.38 16.92 4.47
CA PRO A 835 -37.43 16.39 3.61
C PRO A 835 -36.91 15.43 2.53
N ASP A 836 -35.71 15.68 2.00
CA ASP A 836 -35.11 14.87 0.93
C ASP A 836 -34.76 13.48 1.48
N VAL A 837 -34.14 13.44 2.67
CA VAL A 837 -33.81 12.21 3.40
C VAL A 837 -35.08 11.48 3.87
N GLN A 838 -36.11 12.22 4.31
CA GLN A 838 -37.43 11.64 4.60
C GLN A 838 -38.04 10.95 3.37
N MET A 839 -37.95 11.57 2.19
CA MET A 839 -38.46 11.00 0.94
C MET A 839 -37.60 9.83 0.43
N GLN A 840 -36.27 9.87 0.58
CA GLN A 840 -35.39 8.72 0.31
C GLN A 840 -35.75 7.51 1.19
N MET A 841 -35.98 7.74 2.49
CA MET A 841 -36.44 6.70 3.43
C MET A 841 -37.79 6.07 3.05
N VAL A 842 -38.65 6.79 2.33
CA VAL A 842 -39.90 6.25 1.75
C VAL A 842 -39.61 5.53 0.42
N LYS A 843 -38.90 6.18 -0.51
CA LYS A 843 -38.52 5.69 -1.85
C LYS A 843 -37.84 4.31 -1.79
N TYR A 844 -36.95 4.12 -0.82
CA TYR A 844 -36.17 2.89 -0.64
C TYR A 844 -36.73 1.94 0.42
N ASN A 845 -37.99 2.10 0.82
CA ASN A 845 -38.66 1.22 1.80
C ASN A 845 -37.93 1.12 3.16
N GLY A 846 -37.15 2.13 3.53
CA GLY A 846 -36.30 2.11 4.73
C GLY A 846 -37.06 2.07 6.05
N ILE A 847 -38.37 2.31 6.04
CA ILE A 847 -39.23 2.30 7.24
C ILE A 847 -39.41 0.89 7.81
N VAL A 848 -39.58 -0.13 6.96
CA VAL A 848 -39.80 -1.53 7.39
C VAL A 848 -38.60 -2.13 8.13
N PRO A 849 -37.36 -2.12 7.60
CA PRO A 849 -36.21 -2.65 8.33
C PRO A 849 -35.92 -1.83 9.60
N LEU A 850 -36.04 -0.49 9.53
CA LEU A 850 -35.89 0.39 10.69
C LEU A 850 -36.86 0.03 11.83
N LEU A 851 -38.13 -0.25 11.52
CA LEU A 851 -39.13 -0.70 12.50
C LEU A 851 -38.86 -2.10 13.04
N ASN A 852 -38.41 -3.04 12.20
CA ASN A 852 -38.07 -4.39 12.66
C ASN A 852 -36.91 -4.37 13.67
N CYS A 853 -35.97 -3.42 13.55
CA CYS A 853 -34.90 -3.17 14.53
C CYS A 853 -35.35 -2.57 15.89
N CYS A 854 -36.64 -2.28 16.10
CA CYS A 854 -37.19 -1.99 17.43
C CYS A 854 -37.27 -3.22 18.36
N ALA A 855 -37.17 -4.43 17.80
CA ALA A 855 -37.09 -5.67 18.58
C ALA A 855 -35.72 -5.79 19.27
N TYR A 856 -35.69 -6.37 20.47
CA TYR A 856 -34.45 -6.58 21.20
C TYR A 856 -33.54 -7.60 20.50
N ASP A 857 -32.24 -7.29 20.48
CA ASP A 857 -31.16 -8.07 19.89
C ASP A 857 -29.88 -7.82 20.70
N ASP A 858 -29.30 -8.85 21.31
CA ASP A 858 -28.10 -8.74 22.15
C ASP A 858 -26.83 -8.42 21.34
N HIS A 859 -26.82 -8.65 20.02
CA HIS A 859 -25.76 -8.13 19.13
C HIS A 859 -25.82 -6.61 18.94
N ASN A 860 -26.97 -6.00 19.23
CA ASN A 860 -27.24 -4.57 19.02
C ASN A 860 -28.07 -3.97 20.19
N PRO A 861 -27.59 -4.02 21.44
CA PRO A 861 -28.41 -3.83 22.64
C PRO A 861 -29.01 -2.43 22.80
N TYR A 862 -28.49 -1.43 22.07
CA TYR A 862 -28.97 -0.05 22.01
C TYR A 862 -29.61 0.31 20.65
N ALA A 863 -30.03 -0.67 19.85
CA ALA A 863 -30.66 -0.44 18.56
C ALA A 863 -31.93 0.42 18.70
N LYS A 864 -32.82 0.05 19.62
CA LYS A 864 -34.11 0.70 19.85
C LYS A 864 -33.98 2.20 20.17
N GLU A 865 -33.01 2.56 21.00
CA GLU A 865 -32.74 3.96 21.37
C GLU A 865 -32.29 4.78 20.15
N ARG A 866 -31.39 4.24 19.32
CA ARG A 866 -30.94 4.90 18.08
C ARG A 866 -32.05 4.97 17.02
N VAL A 867 -32.80 3.90 16.84
CA VAL A 867 -34.00 3.84 15.97
C VAL A 867 -35.03 4.89 16.39
N THR A 868 -35.22 5.13 17.69
CA THR A 868 -36.14 6.17 18.20
C THR A 868 -35.73 7.58 17.75
N ILE A 869 -34.43 7.86 17.62
CA ILE A 869 -33.93 9.14 17.09
C ILE A 869 -34.20 9.25 15.59
N CYS A 870 -34.00 8.17 14.83
CA CYS A 870 -34.33 8.11 13.39
C CYS A 870 -35.83 8.36 13.17
N LEU A 871 -36.68 7.63 13.89
CA LEU A 871 -38.14 7.74 13.80
C LEU A 871 -38.66 9.12 14.20
N LYS A 872 -38.06 9.76 15.20
CA LYS A 872 -38.38 11.14 15.59
C LYS A 872 -38.26 12.09 14.40
N TRP A 873 -37.12 12.07 13.70
CA TRP A 873 -36.88 12.97 12.58
C TRP A 873 -37.57 12.53 11.28
N LEU A 874 -37.76 11.23 11.06
CA LEU A 874 -38.48 10.69 9.91
C LEU A 874 -39.97 11.09 9.89
N LEU A 875 -40.60 11.19 11.07
CA LEU A 875 -42.03 11.54 11.21
C LEU A 875 -42.29 13.04 11.43
N ASP A 876 -41.26 13.83 11.71
CA ASP A 876 -41.37 15.27 11.97
C ASP A 876 -41.55 16.04 10.66
N GLY A 877 -42.81 16.27 10.28
CA GLY A 877 -43.22 17.00 9.08
C GLY A 877 -43.55 16.15 7.85
N CYS A 878 -43.11 14.88 7.79
CA CYS A 878 -43.31 14.01 6.62
C CYS A 878 -44.73 13.40 6.57
N GLU A 879 -45.61 13.91 5.71
CA GLU A 879 -46.94 13.31 5.52
C GLU A 879 -46.87 11.88 4.96
N ALA A 880 -45.93 11.59 4.03
CA ALA A 880 -45.79 10.27 3.43
C ALA A 880 -45.45 9.18 4.46
N ALA A 881 -44.44 9.41 5.31
CA ALA A 881 -44.10 8.50 6.40
C ALA A 881 -45.25 8.41 7.43
N ASN A 882 -45.89 9.51 7.79
CA ASN A 882 -47.04 9.48 8.70
C ASN A 882 -48.24 8.68 8.13
N ASN A 883 -48.46 8.69 6.81
CA ASN A 883 -49.52 7.89 6.18
C ASN A 883 -49.22 6.39 6.24
N PHE A 884 -47.99 5.97 5.92
CA PHE A 884 -47.57 4.56 6.08
C PHE A 884 -47.78 4.05 7.52
N PHE A 885 -47.44 4.85 8.53
CA PHE A 885 -47.69 4.50 9.93
C PHE A 885 -49.19 4.40 10.28
N ARG A 886 -50.05 5.25 9.69
CA ARG A 886 -51.51 5.16 9.85
C ARG A 886 -52.05 3.88 9.23
N GLU A 887 -51.57 3.50 8.05
CA GLU A 887 -51.97 2.27 7.34
C GLU A 887 -51.54 1.01 8.11
N LEU A 888 -50.29 0.96 8.59
CA LEU A 888 -49.76 -0.12 9.43
C LEU A 888 -50.58 -0.29 10.73
N VAL A 889 -51.01 0.82 11.36
CA VAL A 889 -51.92 0.80 12.52
C VAL A 889 -53.34 0.34 12.14
N ASN A 890 -53.86 0.75 10.99
CA ASN A 890 -55.19 0.31 10.51
C ASN A 890 -55.23 -1.18 10.14
N LEU A 891 -54.12 -1.74 9.66
CA LEU A 891 -53.94 -3.16 9.35
C LEU A 891 -53.63 -4.02 10.60
N SER A 892 -53.32 -3.40 11.73
CA SER A 892 -53.02 -4.12 12.97
C SER A 892 -54.28 -4.80 13.55
N PRO A 893 -54.21 -6.07 13.97
CA PRO A 893 -55.40 -6.80 14.42
C PRO A 893 -56.01 -6.16 15.68
N PRO A 894 -57.36 -6.08 15.77
CA PRO A 894 -58.01 -5.37 16.87
C PRO A 894 -57.74 -6.05 18.23
N PRO A 895 -57.63 -5.27 19.33
CA PRO A 895 -57.09 -5.73 20.62
C PRO A 895 -57.95 -6.74 21.40
N ASN A 896 -58.97 -7.32 20.76
CA ASN A 896 -59.87 -8.32 21.36
C ASN A 896 -59.41 -9.77 21.14
N LEU A 897 -58.42 -10.02 20.27
CA LEU A 897 -57.77 -11.33 20.17
C LEU A 897 -56.78 -11.53 21.32
N ARG A 898 -57.26 -12.11 22.43
CA ARG A 898 -56.42 -12.56 23.53
C ARG A 898 -55.56 -13.75 23.10
N PRO A 899 -54.22 -13.68 23.22
CA PRO A 899 -53.37 -14.88 23.18
C PRO A 899 -53.75 -15.86 24.30
N ALA A 900 -53.42 -17.14 24.12
CA ALA A 900 -53.46 -18.10 25.22
C ALA A 900 -52.44 -17.70 26.32
N PRO A 901 -52.66 -18.03 27.60
CA PRO A 901 -51.76 -17.63 28.68
C PRO A 901 -50.31 -18.11 28.44
N GLY A 902 -49.37 -17.16 28.34
CA GLY A 902 -47.96 -17.42 28.03
C GLY A 902 -47.60 -17.39 26.53
N GLY A 903 -48.57 -17.25 25.62
CA GLY A 903 -48.32 -17.15 24.18
C GLY A 903 -48.00 -15.72 23.74
N THR A 904 -46.89 -15.54 23.01
CA THR A 904 -46.71 -14.38 22.13
C THR A 904 -47.37 -14.66 20.79
N THR A 905 -48.18 -13.75 20.29
CA THR A 905 -48.62 -13.72 18.88
C THR A 905 -47.85 -12.65 18.12
N VAL A 906 -47.02 -13.07 17.15
CA VAL A 906 -46.49 -12.19 16.11
C VAL A 906 -47.39 -12.34 14.89
N SER A 907 -48.01 -11.26 14.44
CA SER A 907 -48.73 -11.19 13.17
C SER A 907 -47.84 -10.49 12.15
N THR A 908 -47.51 -11.16 11.04
CA THR A 908 -46.91 -10.50 9.89
C THR A 908 -47.98 -9.71 9.15
N ILE A 909 -47.67 -8.45 8.83
CA ILE A 909 -48.53 -7.56 8.05
C ILE A 909 -47.79 -7.23 6.75
N ARG A 910 -48.45 -7.46 5.62
CA ARG A 910 -48.09 -6.88 4.33
C ARG A 910 -48.91 -5.61 4.13
N VAL A 911 -48.28 -4.57 3.59
CA VAL A 911 -48.92 -3.28 3.30
C VAL A 911 -48.97 -3.13 1.78
N ASP A 912 -50.14 -2.80 1.22
CA ASP A 912 -50.29 -2.67 -0.23
C ASP A 912 -49.35 -1.60 -0.79
N GLY A 913 -48.64 -1.95 -1.87
CA GLY A 913 -47.63 -1.08 -2.49
C GLY A 913 -46.20 -1.25 -1.95
N ILE A 914 -45.95 -2.11 -0.95
CA ILE A 914 -44.60 -2.35 -0.40
C ILE A 914 -44.23 -3.85 -0.41
N GLN A 915 -43.00 -4.15 -0.83
CA GLN A 915 -42.39 -5.48 -0.70
C GLN A 915 -41.82 -5.67 0.71
N GLY A 916 -42.16 -6.78 1.37
CA GLY A 916 -41.67 -7.16 2.70
C GLY A 916 -42.78 -7.39 3.73
N GLU A 917 -42.40 -7.94 4.89
CA GLU A 917 -43.33 -8.23 5.99
C GLU A 917 -42.98 -7.50 7.28
N VAL A 918 -43.93 -6.75 7.83
CA VAL A 918 -43.82 -6.09 9.14
C VAL A 918 -44.22 -7.08 10.23
N LYS A 919 -43.28 -7.43 11.13
CA LYS A 919 -43.52 -8.41 12.22
C LYS A 919 -44.09 -7.72 13.47
N VAL A 920 -45.42 -7.56 13.53
CA VAL A 920 -46.12 -6.90 14.66
C VAL A 920 -46.32 -7.87 15.83
N GLN A 921 -45.67 -7.61 16.97
CA GLN A 921 -45.81 -8.41 18.19
C GLN A 921 -46.95 -7.87 19.08
N VAL A 922 -48.09 -8.56 19.12
CA VAL A 922 -49.17 -8.23 20.07
C VAL A 922 -48.85 -8.86 21.43
N ARG A 923 -48.55 -8.02 22.43
CA ARG A 923 -48.39 -8.45 23.83
C ARG A 923 -49.71 -8.32 24.58
N SER A 924 -50.14 -9.40 25.23
CA SER A 924 -51.21 -9.31 26.24
C SER A 924 -50.72 -8.48 27.43
N MET A 925 -51.48 -7.44 27.83
CA MET A 925 -51.27 -6.84 29.15
C MET A 925 -51.62 -7.86 30.24
N ASP A 926 -50.63 -8.19 31.07
CA ASP A 926 -50.85 -9.02 32.25
C ASP A 926 -51.70 -8.27 33.29
N GLU A 927 -52.66 -8.97 33.89
CA GLU A 927 -53.66 -8.39 34.78
C GLU A 927 -53.06 -7.86 36.10
N ALA A 928 -51.82 -8.27 36.42
CA ALA A 928 -51.01 -7.74 37.50
C ALA A 928 -50.52 -6.30 37.22
N ALA A 929 -50.12 -5.98 35.98
CA ALA A 929 -49.60 -4.66 35.62
C ALA A 929 -50.69 -3.58 35.70
N LEU A 930 -51.92 -3.93 35.31
CA LEU A 930 -53.10 -3.06 35.37
C LEU A 930 -53.46 -2.69 36.83
N LYS A 931 -53.22 -3.59 37.78
CA LYS A 931 -53.41 -3.35 39.23
C LYS A 931 -52.31 -2.44 39.82
N MET A 932 -51.06 -2.55 39.34
CA MET A 932 -49.97 -1.66 39.76
C MET A 932 -50.23 -0.20 39.33
N ILE A 933 -50.66 0.02 38.08
CA ILE A 933 -50.95 1.37 37.55
C ILE A 933 -52.13 2.02 38.29
N LEU A 934 -53.14 1.24 38.69
CA LEU A 934 -54.28 1.73 39.49
C LEU A 934 -53.95 2.02 40.97
N TRP A 935 -52.72 1.75 41.43
CA TRP A 935 -52.27 2.07 42.79
C TRP A 935 -51.46 3.39 42.89
N HIS A 936 -51.24 4.08 41.76
CA HIS A 936 -50.68 5.44 41.69
C HIS A 936 -51.62 6.39 40.94
N LYS A 937 -52.82 6.56 41.53
CA LYS A 937 -53.75 7.67 41.27
C LYS A 937 -53.90 8.50 42.54
#